data_AF-A0A6B0SN79-F1
#
_entry.id   AF-A0A6B0SN79-F1
#
_cell.length_a   1.000
_cell.length_b   1.000
_cell.length_c   1.000
_cell.angle_alpha   90.00
_cell.angle_beta   90.00
_cell.angle_gamma   90.00
#
_symmetry.space_group_name_H-M   'P 1'
#
loop_
_entity.id
_entity.type
_entity.pdbx_description
1 polymer ?
#
loop_
_entity_poly.entity_id
_entity_poly.type
_entity_poly.pdbx_seq_one_letter_code
_entity_poly.pdbx_strand_id
1 'polypeptide(L)'
;MRFYVPDWDDHVDADYDFVYDVHSRVENGKRENLFLWDIFGDDELPADGLLLSRDSVTKSPGLKKRLYEHGIYDDPRLDMPDWLPTISDCGAWGYRKLPFPPYSRSELLDFYERIGVTTGVTLDHVAWKGPDHARLYLNENAFDDVFTPDDLPESLLGGSEAEVFITEWPSKWPENVSEYEPSIYDAPEAHLNPFRAEDFEGSVGEICSQLRDDPRAVYRPNDNEFRQHLTLENAEAMLEQYDPDRHDFRLMGAVQGWDPESYADAAAATLDYGFDYIGLGGLAGASQETIENVVSSVGEEIVAYELEYQTRVDAHVFGFAKSGAFDTIRDAGITSFDSASMLIAAWTGGKNYHLTEDRRYDALRVRYPKSTESRPRQIEKAVRAQEILRALRAYDAGEPIVEAVEQFYDEAEDTLRKTVAYLKEHRHEDGYQHGKLTPIKKYFRRNFSLAAEFKGTVGEPVWRELMHLLREDNPEDTEAFARYERLLEPVEKTIQWRRTEHNMYGGSLGEPEAGSLQELNPLLEEYASFVEDDDNLDNYRKLLEDRPWEECDCPLCEKHGIEVAIWRGNNRNRRRGFHNMYRFSREMAKDFPEILILAPVTGSGSDRCEDAIQEANPELWDAVHGAAAIEIAGEFSGGIYEWWERLTASEGNSPEAVAAQFDTVLAYDPDGALNTLEALRTTGCEVETYEDPEAVDEAVKNRLGSLEQSGLTEFQ
;
A
#
# COMPACT_ATOMS: atom_id res chain seq x y z
N MET A 1 5.28 -5.50 -17.52
CA MET A 1 5.97 -5.13 -16.25
C MET A 1 4.92 -5.16 -15.15
N ARG A 2 5.14 -5.94 -14.10
CA ARG A 2 4.10 -6.20 -13.08
C ARG A 2 4.11 -5.18 -11.94
N PHE A 3 2.94 -4.66 -11.59
CA PHE A 3 2.72 -3.74 -10.48
C PHE A 3 2.15 -4.48 -9.25
N TYR A 4 2.88 -4.44 -8.15
CA TYR A 4 2.45 -4.98 -6.87
C TYR A 4 1.91 -3.89 -5.95
N VAL A 5 0.78 -4.17 -5.28
CA VAL A 5 0.26 -3.30 -4.22
C VAL A 5 0.73 -3.78 -2.85
N PRO A 6 1.42 -2.96 -2.05
CA PRO A 6 1.67 -3.26 -0.64
C PRO A 6 0.36 -3.23 0.14
N ASP A 7 0.00 -4.35 0.77
CA ASP A 7 -1.23 -4.46 1.57
C ASP A 7 -0.96 -4.41 3.09
N TRP A 8 -1.79 -3.60 3.76
CA TRP A 8 -1.78 -3.39 5.20
C TRP A 8 -3.10 -3.80 5.87
N ASP A 9 -3.78 -4.84 5.37
CA ASP A 9 -5.19 -5.17 5.70
C ASP A 9 -6.11 -4.05 5.16
N ASP A 10 -5.91 -3.68 3.89
CA ASP A 10 -6.61 -2.60 3.22
C ASP A 10 -7.97 -3.03 2.68
N HIS A 11 -9.00 -2.80 3.52
CA HIS A 11 -10.39 -3.06 3.19
C HIS A 11 -11.31 -1.87 3.48
N VAL A 12 -12.50 -1.93 2.90
CA VAL A 12 -13.59 -0.99 3.13
C VAL A 12 -14.87 -1.71 3.56
N ASP A 13 -15.71 -1.04 4.34
CA ASP A 13 -17.00 -1.58 4.78
C ASP A 13 -17.99 -1.51 3.61
N ALA A 14 -18.46 -2.65 3.10
CA ALA A 14 -19.36 -2.75 1.93
C ALA A 14 -20.62 -1.91 2.13
N ASP A 15 -21.18 -2.01 3.34
CA ASP A 15 -22.42 -1.38 3.78
C ASP A 15 -22.17 -0.07 4.54
N TYR A 16 -21.08 0.64 4.22
CA TYR A 16 -20.77 1.91 4.87
C TYR A 16 -21.90 2.93 4.64
N ASP A 17 -22.44 3.48 5.73
CA ASP A 17 -23.43 4.54 5.66
C ASP A 17 -22.71 5.87 5.38
N PHE A 18 -22.61 6.24 4.11
CA PHE A 18 -22.05 7.52 3.69
C PHE A 18 -22.88 8.70 4.20
N VAL A 19 -24.21 8.52 4.29
CA VAL A 19 -25.19 9.54 4.64
C VAL A 19 -24.92 10.10 6.04
N TYR A 20 -24.70 9.22 7.01
CA TYR A 20 -24.41 9.59 8.40
C TYR A 20 -22.98 9.34 8.83
N ASP A 21 -22.15 8.81 7.92
CA ASP A 21 -20.72 8.61 8.11
C ASP A 21 -20.41 7.56 9.21
N VAL A 22 -21.16 6.45 9.18
CA VAL A 22 -21.13 5.40 10.20
C VAL A 22 -20.89 4.02 9.57
N HIS A 23 -20.08 3.21 10.25
CA HIS A 23 -19.90 1.81 9.86
C HIS A 23 -21.18 0.99 10.04
N SER A 24 -21.38 0.02 9.15
CA SER A 24 -22.51 -0.93 9.17
C SER A 24 -22.60 -1.67 10.51
N ARG A 25 -21.45 -2.03 11.07
CA ARG A 25 -21.31 -2.66 12.39
C ARG A 25 -20.24 -1.96 13.25
N VAL A 26 -20.46 -2.00 14.57
CA VAL A 26 -19.49 -1.45 15.55
C VAL A 26 -18.21 -2.28 15.55
N GLU A 27 -18.31 -3.61 15.46
CA GLU A 27 -17.16 -4.52 15.35
C GLU A 27 -16.63 -4.63 13.93
N ASN A 28 -15.31 -4.50 13.75
CA ASN A 28 -14.70 -4.65 12.42
C ASN A 28 -14.89 -6.06 11.83
N GLY A 29 -14.65 -7.11 12.62
CA GLY A 29 -14.79 -8.51 12.17
C GLY A 29 -16.22 -9.01 11.98
N LYS A 30 -17.22 -8.11 11.99
CA LYS A 30 -18.62 -8.43 11.62
C LYS A 30 -19.12 -7.60 10.44
N ARG A 31 -18.26 -6.72 9.91
CA ARG A 31 -18.54 -5.98 8.68
C ARG A 31 -18.26 -6.91 7.51
N GLU A 32 -19.02 -6.73 6.46
CA GLU A 32 -18.63 -7.20 5.14
C GLU A 32 -17.53 -6.25 4.66
N ASN A 33 -16.30 -6.74 4.63
CA ASN A 33 -15.13 -5.97 4.27
C ASN A 33 -14.77 -6.34 2.84
N LEU A 34 -14.76 -5.35 1.96
CA LEU A 34 -14.33 -5.50 0.57
C LEU A 34 -12.87 -5.07 0.45
N PHE A 35 -12.05 -5.97 -0.06
CA PHE A 35 -10.68 -5.73 -0.49
C PHE A 35 -10.65 -5.24 -1.94
N LEU A 36 -9.45 -5.01 -2.46
CA LEU A 36 -9.26 -4.53 -3.83
C LEU A 36 -9.88 -5.50 -4.86
N TRP A 37 -9.60 -6.80 -4.72
CA TRP A 37 -10.12 -7.84 -5.60
C TRP A 37 -11.63 -8.02 -5.50
N ASP A 38 -12.25 -7.80 -4.34
CA ASP A 38 -13.71 -7.84 -4.20
C ASP A 38 -14.41 -6.70 -4.95
N ILE A 39 -13.71 -5.56 -5.15
CA ILE A 39 -14.29 -4.35 -5.74
C ILE A 39 -14.20 -4.37 -7.26
N PHE A 40 -13.04 -4.76 -7.79
CA PHE A 40 -12.76 -4.72 -9.23
C PHE A 40 -12.98 -6.07 -9.92
N GLY A 41 -12.98 -7.19 -9.17
CA GLY A 41 -12.98 -8.52 -9.77
C GLY A 41 -11.69 -8.80 -10.55
N ASP A 42 -11.68 -9.94 -11.25
CA ASP A 42 -10.48 -10.47 -11.89
C ASP A 42 -10.03 -9.60 -13.09
N ASP A 43 -10.96 -9.21 -13.97
CA ASP A 43 -10.64 -8.53 -15.24
C ASP A 43 -10.23 -7.05 -15.10
N GLU A 44 -10.54 -6.40 -13.96
CA GLU A 44 -10.30 -4.97 -13.73
C GLU A 44 -9.37 -4.68 -12.55
N LEU A 45 -8.74 -5.72 -11.98
CA LEU A 45 -7.87 -5.57 -10.82
C LEU A 45 -6.75 -4.56 -11.14
N PRO A 46 -6.55 -3.51 -10.32
CA PRO A 46 -5.60 -2.46 -10.64
C PRO A 46 -4.19 -2.74 -10.09
N ALA A 47 -3.84 -4.02 -9.96
CA ALA A 47 -2.54 -4.52 -9.54
C ALA A 47 -2.37 -5.96 -10.04
N ASP A 48 -1.16 -6.32 -10.41
CA ASP A 48 -0.82 -7.65 -10.93
C ASP A 48 -0.39 -8.60 -9.81
N GLY A 49 -0.21 -8.07 -8.60
CA GLY A 49 0.13 -8.87 -7.43
C GLY A 49 0.06 -8.10 -6.11
N LEU A 50 0.23 -8.83 -5.02
CA LEU A 50 0.18 -8.31 -3.65
C LEU A 50 1.54 -8.37 -2.98
N LEU A 51 1.99 -7.29 -2.35
CA LEU A 51 3.13 -7.31 -1.45
C LEU A 51 2.65 -7.32 -0.01
N LEU A 52 2.97 -8.39 0.73
CA LEU A 52 2.64 -8.52 2.14
C LEU A 52 3.92 -8.45 2.99
N SER A 53 4.16 -7.31 3.62
CA SER A 53 5.33 -7.13 4.46
C SER A 53 5.31 -8.04 5.69
N ARG A 54 6.42 -8.71 5.99
CA ARG A 54 6.57 -9.52 7.22
C ARG A 54 6.28 -8.69 8.46
N ASP A 55 6.69 -7.43 8.44
CA ASP A 55 6.52 -6.50 9.55
C ASP A 55 5.04 -6.23 9.84
N SER A 56 4.23 -6.07 8.79
CA SER A 56 2.77 -5.91 8.89
C SER A 56 2.10 -7.15 9.46
N VAL A 57 2.50 -8.34 9.00
CA VAL A 57 1.97 -9.62 9.50
C VAL A 57 2.30 -9.80 10.97
N THR A 58 3.58 -9.64 11.34
CA THR A 58 4.07 -9.97 12.68
C THR A 58 3.60 -9.00 13.77
N LYS A 59 3.36 -7.73 13.43
CA LYS A 59 2.78 -6.74 14.36
C LYS A 59 1.30 -6.95 14.65
N SER A 60 0.60 -7.75 13.85
CA SER A 60 -0.81 -8.07 14.04
C SER A 60 -0.98 -9.53 14.50
N PRO A 61 -1.12 -9.80 15.81
CA PRO A 61 -1.23 -11.17 16.32
C PRO A 61 -2.40 -11.94 15.70
N GLY A 62 -3.49 -11.23 15.38
CA GLY A 62 -4.65 -11.82 14.73
C GLY A 62 -4.42 -12.16 13.26
N LEU A 63 -3.66 -11.36 12.51
CA LEU A 63 -3.30 -11.65 11.13
C LEU A 63 -2.28 -12.78 11.08
N LYS A 64 -1.16 -12.66 11.81
CA LYS A 64 -0.13 -13.70 11.91
C LYS A 64 -0.72 -15.08 12.22
N LYS A 65 -1.61 -15.15 13.21
CA LYS A 65 -2.24 -16.40 13.60
C LYS A 65 -3.02 -17.03 12.44
N ARG A 66 -3.85 -16.26 11.74
CA ARG A 66 -4.67 -16.81 10.65
C ARG A 66 -3.82 -17.22 9.46
N LEU A 67 -2.85 -16.40 9.05
CA LEU A 67 -1.93 -16.75 7.97
C LEU A 67 -1.09 -17.99 8.30
N TYR A 68 -0.70 -18.19 9.56
CA TYR A 68 -0.02 -19.43 9.96
C TYR A 68 -0.94 -20.66 10.03
N GLU A 69 -2.25 -20.46 10.22
CA GLU A 69 -3.24 -21.54 10.31
C GLU A 69 -3.79 -21.93 8.93
N HIS A 70 -3.84 -20.99 7.99
CA HIS A 70 -4.52 -21.15 6.71
C HIS A 70 -3.61 -20.87 5.50
N GLY A 71 -2.51 -20.13 5.64
CA GLY A 71 -1.83 -19.53 4.48
C GLY A 71 -2.55 -18.26 4.02
N ILE A 72 -2.00 -17.60 3.01
CA ILE A 72 -2.50 -16.32 2.47
C ILE A 72 -3.73 -16.52 1.57
N TYR A 73 -3.73 -17.56 0.74
CA TYR A 73 -4.81 -17.86 -0.20
C TYR A 73 -6.06 -18.43 0.50
N ASP A 74 -5.89 -19.32 1.49
CA ASP A 74 -7.02 -19.87 2.25
C ASP A 74 -7.42 -19.03 3.49
N ASP A 75 -6.89 -17.81 3.69
CA ASP A 75 -7.29 -16.97 4.83
C ASP A 75 -8.77 -16.58 4.70
N PRO A 76 -9.65 -16.96 5.66
CA PRO A 76 -11.09 -16.81 5.54
C PRO A 76 -11.59 -15.35 5.64
N ARG A 77 -10.67 -14.39 5.78
CA ARG A 77 -10.99 -12.96 5.82
C ARG A 77 -10.42 -12.23 4.62
N LEU A 78 -9.22 -12.56 4.15
CA LEU A 78 -8.66 -12.01 2.92
C LEU A 78 -9.42 -12.54 1.71
N ASP A 79 -9.70 -13.86 1.67
CA ASP A 79 -10.39 -14.52 0.56
C ASP A 79 -9.78 -14.11 -0.80
N MET A 80 -8.44 -14.19 -0.87
CA MET A 80 -7.67 -13.66 -1.99
C MET A 80 -7.72 -14.66 -3.16
N PRO A 81 -7.79 -14.20 -4.42
CA PRO A 81 -7.79 -15.11 -5.56
C PRO A 81 -6.51 -15.96 -5.62
N ASP A 82 -6.67 -17.27 -5.84
CA ASP A 82 -5.56 -18.24 -5.90
C ASP A 82 -4.54 -17.94 -7.02
N TRP A 83 -4.98 -17.21 -8.05
CA TRP A 83 -4.15 -16.83 -9.19
C TRP A 83 -3.31 -15.56 -8.95
N LEU A 84 -3.59 -14.77 -7.90
CA LEU A 84 -2.92 -13.50 -7.67
C LEU A 84 -1.52 -13.72 -7.04
N PRO A 85 -0.41 -13.35 -7.70
CA PRO A 85 0.92 -13.58 -7.15
C PRO A 85 1.18 -12.69 -5.94
N THR A 86 1.99 -13.21 -5.03
CA THR A 86 2.31 -12.59 -3.74
C THR A 86 3.82 -12.53 -3.49
N ILE A 87 4.28 -11.35 -3.07
CA ILE A 87 5.65 -11.12 -2.59
C ILE A 87 5.59 -10.87 -1.08
N SER A 88 6.50 -11.46 -0.32
CA SER A 88 6.73 -11.06 1.07
C SER A 88 8.17 -10.60 1.28
N ASP A 89 8.31 -9.32 1.62
CA ASP A 89 9.58 -8.74 2.02
C ASP A 89 10.11 -9.37 3.31
N CYS A 90 11.38 -9.12 3.62
CA CYS A 90 11.92 -9.54 4.90
C CYS A 90 11.59 -8.57 6.02
N GLY A 91 11.04 -7.37 5.76
CA GLY A 91 10.73 -6.34 6.76
C GLY A 91 11.86 -5.34 7.07
N ALA A 92 12.90 -5.24 6.24
CA ALA A 92 14.10 -4.44 6.50
C ALA A 92 13.85 -2.97 6.82
N TRP A 93 12.80 -2.37 6.26
CA TRP A 93 12.41 -1.02 6.63
C TRP A 93 12.10 -0.90 8.13
N GLY A 94 11.46 -1.91 8.72
CA GLY A 94 11.04 -1.94 10.13
C GLY A 94 12.21 -1.91 11.12
N TYR A 95 13.26 -2.67 10.82
CA TYR A 95 14.45 -2.78 11.66
C TYR A 95 15.64 -1.96 11.15
N ARG A 96 15.45 -1.07 10.19
CA ARG A 96 16.54 -0.24 9.63
C ARG A 96 17.38 0.47 10.70
N LYS A 97 16.76 0.87 11.81
CA LYS A 97 17.42 1.55 12.95
C LYS A 97 18.07 0.60 13.96
N LEU A 98 18.06 -0.71 13.72
CA LEU A 98 18.81 -1.70 14.50
C LEU A 98 20.17 -1.96 13.84
N PRO A 99 21.20 -2.34 14.61
CA PRO A 99 22.50 -2.70 14.05
C PRO A 99 22.44 -3.97 13.21
N PHE A 100 21.51 -4.89 13.50
CA PHE A 100 21.32 -6.16 12.81
C PHE A 100 19.83 -6.49 12.61
N PRO A 101 19.49 -7.38 11.67
CA PRO A 101 18.16 -7.97 11.60
C PRO A 101 17.81 -8.75 12.89
N PRO A 102 16.57 -8.65 13.42
CA PRO A 102 16.22 -9.24 14.72
C PRO A 102 15.76 -10.70 14.66
N TYR A 103 15.96 -11.41 13.55
CA TYR A 103 15.63 -12.82 13.35
C TYR A 103 16.61 -13.47 12.38
N SER A 104 16.66 -14.80 12.42
CA SER A 104 17.56 -15.62 11.61
C SER A 104 17.04 -15.88 10.19
N ARG A 105 17.97 -16.31 9.33
CA ARG A 105 17.72 -16.78 7.96
C ARG A 105 16.67 -17.90 7.91
N SER A 106 16.79 -18.90 8.80
CA SER A 106 15.89 -20.05 8.83
C SER A 106 14.49 -19.71 9.35
N GLU A 107 14.38 -18.79 10.33
CA GLU A 107 13.08 -18.27 10.79
C GLU A 107 12.34 -17.52 9.67
N LEU A 108 13.07 -16.90 8.75
CA LEU A 108 12.49 -16.19 7.62
C LEU A 108 11.96 -17.14 6.54
N LEU A 109 12.72 -18.18 6.18
CA LEU A 109 12.25 -19.23 5.26
C LEU A 109 11.00 -19.95 5.80
N ASP A 110 11.00 -20.35 7.08
CA ASP A 110 9.82 -20.94 7.75
C ASP A 110 8.64 -19.98 7.79
N PHE A 111 8.89 -18.66 7.89
CA PHE A 111 7.83 -17.67 7.80
C PHE A 111 7.18 -17.68 6.40
N TYR A 112 7.96 -17.63 5.32
CA TYR A 112 7.42 -17.61 3.95
C TYR A 112 6.64 -18.89 3.61
N GLU A 113 7.18 -20.05 3.96
CA GLU A 113 6.52 -21.34 3.75
C GLU A 113 5.18 -21.41 4.50
N ARG A 114 5.13 -20.96 5.76
CA ARG A 114 3.90 -21.01 6.56
C ARG A 114 2.80 -20.07 6.09
N ILE A 115 3.17 -18.89 5.58
CA ILE A 115 2.17 -17.96 5.05
C ILE A 115 1.78 -18.31 3.62
N GLY A 116 2.54 -19.17 2.93
CA GLY A 116 2.21 -19.65 1.59
C GLY A 116 2.24 -18.59 0.50
N VAL A 117 3.23 -17.68 0.53
CA VAL A 117 3.42 -16.68 -0.53
C VAL A 117 4.12 -17.28 -1.74
N THR A 118 3.96 -16.68 -2.92
CA THR A 118 4.63 -17.18 -4.15
C THR A 118 6.09 -16.74 -4.27
N THR A 119 6.47 -15.63 -3.62
CA THR A 119 7.84 -15.10 -3.62
C THR A 119 8.23 -14.64 -2.22
N GLY A 120 9.39 -15.10 -1.74
CA GLY A 120 10.03 -14.62 -0.51
C GLY A 120 11.32 -13.87 -0.81
N VAL A 121 11.64 -12.84 -0.03
CA VAL A 121 12.87 -12.03 -0.21
C VAL A 121 13.92 -12.44 0.81
N THR A 122 15.17 -12.58 0.39
CA THR A 122 16.29 -12.86 1.31
C THR A 122 16.45 -11.79 2.38
N LEU A 123 17.05 -12.17 3.51
CA LEU A 123 17.24 -11.30 4.67
C LEU A 123 18.27 -10.19 4.36
N ASP A 124 17.83 -8.94 4.26
CA ASP A 124 18.70 -7.81 3.96
C ASP A 124 18.84 -6.81 5.11
N HIS A 125 19.65 -5.78 4.91
CA HIS A 125 19.71 -4.62 5.78
C HIS A 125 19.81 -3.34 4.95
N VAL A 126 18.82 -2.46 5.04
CA VAL A 126 18.67 -1.32 4.12
C VAL A 126 19.90 -0.40 4.13
N ALA A 127 20.54 -0.18 2.98
CA ALA A 127 21.55 0.85 2.83
C ALA A 127 20.91 2.20 2.44
N TRP A 128 21.35 3.31 3.02
CA TRP A 128 20.84 4.65 2.65
C TRP A 128 21.81 5.78 2.99
N LYS A 129 21.74 6.90 2.25
CA LYS A 129 22.54 8.14 2.39
C LYS A 129 24.02 8.09 1.95
N GLY A 130 24.53 7.09 1.23
CA GLY A 130 25.93 7.09 0.73
C GLY A 130 26.91 6.28 1.60
N PRO A 131 28.16 6.02 1.16
CA PRO A 131 29.04 5.00 1.76
C PRO A 131 29.56 5.38 3.16
N ASP A 132 29.97 6.63 3.33
CA ASP A 132 30.76 7.10 4.49
C ASP A 132 29.90 7.55 5.69
N HIS A 133 28.79 6.86 5.95
CA HIS A 133 27.91 7.20 7.06
C HIS A 133 28.20 6.37 8.30
N ALA A 134 28.89 7.00 9.25
CA ALA A 134 29.08 6.44 10.58
C ALA A 134 27.76 6.43 11.36
N ARG A 135 27.49 5.32 12.06
CA ARG A 135 26.29 5.14 12.88
C ARG A 135 26.64 4.56 14.23
N LEU A 136 25.97 5.07 15.26
CA LEU A 136 26.04 4.57 16.63
C LEU A 136 24.65 4.09 17.06
N TYR A 137 24.54 2.80 17.30
CA TYR A 137 23.32 2.17 17.82
C TYR A 137 23.43 2.02 19.32
N LEU A 138 22.41 2.44 20.05
CA LEU A 138 22.31 2.33 21.49
C LEU A 138 21.04 1.54 21.85
N ASN A 139 21.18 0.56 22.73
CA ASN A 139 20.06 -0.21 23.24
C ASN A 139 19.21 0.66 24.19
N GLU A 140 17.94 0.88 23.85
CA GLU A 140 17.00 1.63 24.69
C GLU A 140 16.82 0.98 26.07
N ASN A 141 16.92 -0.35 26.17
CA ASN A 141 16.77 -1.08 27.43
C ASN A 141 17.97 -0.86 28.39
N ALA A 142 19.04 -0.23 27.92
CA ALA A 142 20.17 0.17 28.75
C ALA A 142 20.02 1.59 29.33
N PHE A 143 18.91 2.28 29.10
CA PHE A 143 18.58 3.54 29.80
C PHE A 143 17.68 3.25 31.02
N ASP A 144 17.70 4.15 32.00
CA ASP A 144 16.86 4.05 33.19
C ASP A 144 16.34 5.43 33.63
N ASP A 145 15.61 5.47 34.74
CA ASP A 145 15.06 6.73 35.27
C ASP A 145 16.15 7.73 35.74
N VAL A 146 17.42 7.32 35.81
CA VAL A 146 18.54 8.16 36.24
C VAL A 146 19.27 8.78 35.05
N PHE A 147 19.45 8.03 33.98
CA PHE A 147 20.06 8.52 32.74
C PHE A 147 19.19 8.09 31.56
N THR A 148 18.57 9.08 30.94
CA THR A 148 17.60 8.93 29.85
C THR A 148 18.22 9.34 28.51
N PRO A 149 17.61 8.98 27.37
CA PRO A 149 18.06 9.45 26.06
C PRO A 149 18.21 10.97 25.94
N ASP A 150 17.40 11.74 26.69
CA ASP A 150 17.44 13.21 26.70
C ASP A 150 18.69 13.77 27.40
N ASP A 151 19.41 12.95 28.17
CA ASP A 151 20.64 13.33 28.87
C ASP A 151 21.91 13.16 28.00
N LEU A 152 21.77 12.62 26.78
CA LEU A 152 22.89 12.45 25.86
C LEU A 152 23.44 13.81 25.38
N PRO A 153 24.77 13.93 25.16
CA PRO A 153 25.37 15.18 24.71
C PRO A 153 24.78 15.65 23.38
N GLU A 154 24.41 16.94 23.28
CA GLU A 154 23.93 17.55 22.03
C GLU A 154 24.94 17.39 20.87
N SER A 155 26.24 17.36 21.19
CA SER A 155 27.31 17.11 20.20
C SER A 155 27.24 15.73 19.56
N LEU A 156 26.69 14.75 20.26
CA LEU A 156 26.47 13.39 19.77
C LEU A 156 25.16 13.29 18.98
N LEU A 157 24.09 13.94 19.45
CA LEU A 157 22.77 13.91 18.81
C LEU A 157 22.67 14.80 17.55
N GLY A 158 23.41 15.90 17.51
CA GLY A 158 23.41 16.87 16.40
C GLY A 158 24.69 16.85 15.56
N GLY A 159 25.60 15.92 15.80
CA GLY A 159 26.91 15.85 15.16
C GLY A 159 26.86 15.34 13.72
N SER A 160 27.75 15.86 12.86
CA SER A 160 27.99 15.33 11.51
C SER A 160 28.88 14.07 11.51
N GLU A 161 29.45 13.69 12.66
CA GLU A 161 30.43 12.61 12.77
C GLU A 161 29.81 11.20 12.87
N ALA A 162 28.61 11.05 13.43
CA ALA A 162 27.87 9.79 13.44
C ALA A 162 26.36 10.01 13.65
N GLU A 163 25.51 9.27 12.93
CA GLU A 163 24.06 9.25 13.16
C GLU A 163 23.72 8.28 14.30
N VAL A 164 23.00 8.76 15.31
CA VAL A 164 22.71 7.99 16.53
C VAL A 164 21.30 7.41 16.46
N PHE A 165 21.18 6.11 16.72
CA PHE A 165 19.92 5.40 16.81
C PHE A 165 19.75 4.81 18.19
N ILE A 166 18.63 5.15 18.83
CA ILE A 166 18.23 4.61 20.14
C ILE A 166 16.97 3.80 19.89
N THR A 167 17.04 2.49 20.15
CA THR A 167 15.97 1.54 19.82
C THR A 167 15.93 0.40 20.83
N GLU A 168 14.74 -0.11 21.11
CA GLU A 168 14.55 -1.37 21.84
C GLU A 168 15.12 -2.54 21.04
N TRP A 169 16.06 -3.28 21.64
CA TRP A 169 16.69 -4.45 21.02
C TRP A 169 15.99 -5.76 21.45
N PRO A 170 16.05 -6.83 20.64
CA PRO A 170 15.52 -8.12 21.04
C PRO A 170 16.28 -8.67 22.25
N SER A 171 15.56 -9.35 23.15
CA SER A 171 16.16 -10.01 24.33
C SER A 171 17.21 -11.08 23.98
N LYS A 172 17.21 -11.58 22.75
CA LYS A 172 18.23 -12.49 22.20
C LYS A 172 18.41 -12.19 20.71
N TRP A 173 19.65 -11.93 20.30
CA TRP A 173 20.00 -11.79 18.89
C TRP A 173 20.13 -13.14 18.16
N PRO A 174 19.92 -13.20 16.85
CA PRO A 174 20.18 -14.37 16.02
C PRO A 174 21.64 -14.85 16.09
N GLU A 175 21.88 -16.14 15.84
CA GLU A 175 23.21 -16.75 15.99
C GLU A 175 24.30 -16.11 15.12
N ASN A 176 23.95 -15.69 13.89
CA ASN A 176 24.87 -15.03 12.97
C ASN A 176 25.37 -13.66 13.49
N VAL A 177 24.68 -13.03 14.44
CA VAL A 177 25.18 -11.78 15.07
C VAL A 177 26.46 -12.02 15.85
N SER A 178 26.65 -13.23 16.41
CA SER A 178 27.85 -13.59 17.17
C SER A 178 29.15 -13.52 16.36
N GLU A 179 29.05 -13.63 15.03
CA GLU A 179 30.19 -13.58 14.10
C GLU A 179 30.73 -12.15 13.92
N TYR A 180 29.85 -11.15 14.04
CA TYR A 180 30.19 -9.73 13.84
C TYR A 180 30.26 -8.94 15.15
N GLU A 181 29.37 -9.24 16.11
CA GLU A 181 29.26 -8.56 17.41
C GLU A 181 29.01 -9.56 18.55
N PRO A 182 30.06 -10.27 19.01
CA PRO A 182 29.93 -11.17 20.16
C PRO A 182 29.55 -10.41 21.45
N SER A 183 29.89 -9.12 21.53
CA SER A 183 29.58 -8.21 22.65
C SER A 183 28.09 -8.18 22.99
N ILE A 184 27.23 -8.08 21.97
CA ILE A 184 25.77 -7.98 22.13
C ILE A 184 25.09 -9.36 22.11
N TYR A 185 25.72 -10.36 21.50
CA TYR A 185 25.17 -11.72 21.42
C TYR A 185 25.28 -12.48 22.76
N ASP A 186 26.45 -12.40 23.42
CA ASP A 186 26.72 -13.11 24.66
C ASP A 186 26.18 -12.41 25.92
N ALA A 187 25.55 -11.24 25.76
CA ALA A 187 25.09 -10.38 26.85
C ALA A 187 23.57 -10.51 27.09
N PRO A 188 23.13 -11.19 28.17
CA PRO A 188 21.71 -11.29 28.47
C PRO A 188 21.20 -9.95 29.02
N GLU A 189 20.01 -9.56 28.60
CA GLU A 189 19.36 -8.30 29.01
C GLU A 189 19.34 -8.08 30.53
N ALA A 190 19.11 -9.14 31.31
CA ALA A 190 19.09 -9.11 32.78
C ALA A 190 20.43 -8.71 33.44
N HIS A 191 21.52 -8.62 32.66
CA HIS A 191 22.86 -8.31 33.13
C HIS A 191 23.43 -7.02 32.52
N LEU A 192 22.64 -6.26 31.74
CA LEU A 192 23.06 -4.97 31.21
C LEU A 192 23.04 -3.92 32.34
N ASN A 193 24.20 -3.32 32.62
CA ASN A 193 24.25 -2.16 33.51
C ASN A 193 23.72 -0.93 32.77
N PRO A 194 22.86 -0.08 33.37
CA PRO A 194 22.37 1.08 32.66
C PRO A 194 23.49 2.06 32.31
N PHE A 195 23.31 2.78 31.20
CA PHE A 195 24.18 3.86 30.77
C PHE A 195 24.31 4.96 31.84
N ARG A 196 25.47 5.60 31.87
CA ARG A 196 25.78 6.72 32.75
C ARG A 196 26.47 7.83 31.99
N ALA A 197 26.51 9.03 32.58
CA ALA A 197 27.12 10.19 31.94
C ALA A 197 28.60 9.95 31.56
N GLU A 198 29.31 9.16 32.37
CA GLU A 198 30.72 8.79 32.13
C GLU A 198 30.92 7.91 30.88
N ASP A 199 29.86 7.23 30.41
CA ASP A 199 29.90 6.45 29.16
C ASP A 199 29.95 7.37 27.91
N PHE A 200 29.58 8.65 28.07
CA PHE A 200 29.46 9.63 26.99
C PHE A 200 30.35 10.87 27.21
N GLU A 201 31.41 10.76 28.00
CA GLU A 201 32.40 11.83 28.19
C GLU A 201 33.44 11.85 27.04
N GLY A 202 33.63 13.04 26.45
CA GLY A 202 34.67 13.27 25.43
C GLY A 202 34.10 13.71 24.08
N SER A 203 34.94 13.64 23.05
CA SER A 203 34.54 13.84 21.65
C SER A 203 33.74 12.64 21.13
N VAL A 204 32.99 12.82 20.05
CA VAL A 204 32.19 11.73 19.44
C VAL A 204 33.07 10.53 19.07
N GLY A 205 34.26 10.76 18.50
CA GLY A 205 35.23 9.69 18.22
C GLY A 205 35.75 8.96 19.48
N GLU A 206 35.92 9.66 20.61
CA GLU A 206 36.32 9.04 21.89
C GLU A 206 35.17 8.17 22.45
N ILE A 207 33.94 8.70 22.44
CA ILE A 207 32.73 7.98 22.85
C ILE A 207 32.55 6.70 22.03
N CYS A 208 32.58 6.81 20.70
CA CYS A 208 32.44 5.66 19.80
C CYS A 208 33.57 4.64 19.98
N SER A 209 34.77 5.08 20.34
CA SER A 209 35.89 4.17 20.64
C SER A 209 35.72 3.46 21.98
N GLN A 210 35.18 4.15 22.99
CA GLN A 210 34.87 3.58 24.31
C GLN A 210 33.75 2.54 24.24
N LEU A 211 32.73 2.82 23.44
CA LEU A 211 31.55 1.97 23.28
C LEU A 211 31.72 0.82 22.27
N ARG A 212 32.90 0.69 21.65
CA ARG A 212 33.12 -0.25 20.54
C ARG A 212 32.79 -1.70 20.87
N ASP A 213 33.17 -2.15 22.07
CA ASP A 213 32.95 -3.54 22.53
C ASP A 213 31.89 -3.61 23.66
N ASP A 214 31.08 -2.56 23.82
CA ASP A 214 30.09 -2.48 24.88
C ASP A 214 28.83 -3.30 24.51
N PRO A 215 28.31 -4.17 25.39
CA PRO A 215 27.13 -4.98 25.10
C PRO A 215 25.83 -4.18 24.87
N ARG A 216 25.86 -2.86 25.12
CA ARG A 216 24.72 -1.95 25.01
C ARG A 216 24.79 -1.06 23.77
N ALA A 217 25.89 -1.12 23.01
CA ALA A 217 26.14 -0.23 21.88
C ALA A 217 26.80 -0.95 20.70
N VAL A 218 26.53 -0.48 19.49
CA VAL A 218 27.25 -0.92 18.28
C VAL A 218 27.66 0.33 17.52
N TYR A 219 28.96 0.50 17.27
CA TYR A 219 29.48 1.57 16.44
C TYR A 219 29.95 1.03 15.10
N ARG A 220 29.57 1.72 14.02
CA ARG A 220 29.90 1.36 12.64
C ARG A 220 30.38 2.61 11.90
N PRO A 221 31.67 2.73 11.55
CA PRO A 221 32.17 3.90 10.83
C PRO A 221 31.71 3.92 9.36
N ASN A 222 31.57 2.76 8.72
CA ASN A 222 31.10 2.60 7.34
C ASN A 222 29.89 1.67 7.32
N ASP A 223 28.76 2.13 7.86
CA ASP A 223 27.65 1.23 8.15
C ASP A 223 26.95 0.70 6.88
N ASN A 224 26.92 1.46 5.80
CA ASN A 224 26.28 1.00 4.56
C ASN A 224 27.10 -0.09 3.84
N GLU A 225 28.43 0.00 3.81
CA GLU A 225 29.30 -1.07 3.31
C GLU A 225 29.05 -2.36 4.10
N PHE A 226 28.99 -2.26 5.44
CA PHE A 226 28.70 -3.39 6.30
C PHE A 226 27.33 -4.02 6.00
N ARG A 227 26.29 -3.20 5.82
CA ARG A 227 24.93 -3.66 5.52
C ARG A 227 24.82 -4.34 4.16
N GLN A 228 25.50 -3.82 3.15
CA GLN A 228 25.54 -4.45 1.83
C GLN A 228 26.23 -5.81 1.93
N HIS A 229 27.39 -5.87 2.59
CA HIS A 229 28.09 -7.14 2.78
C HIS A 229 27.26 -8.17 3.54
N LEU A 230 26.62 -7.76 4.64
CA LEU A 230 25.70 -8.61 5.40
C LEU A 230 24.52 -9.10 4.55
N THR A 231 24.01 -8.24 3.66
CA THR A 231 22.92 -8.60 2.73
C THR A 231 23.37 -9.68 1.74
N LEU A 232 24.55 -9.53 1.14
CA LEU A 232 25.11 -10.53 0.21
C LEU A 232 25.39 -11.87 0.90
N GLU A 233 26.01 -11.85 2.09
CA GLU A 233 26.27 -13.06 2.87
C GLU A 233 24.98 -13.76 3.32
N ASN A 234 23.92 -13.00 3.61
CA ASN A 234 22.62 -13.58 3.89
C ASN A 234 21.98 -14.19 2.65
N ALA A 235 22.10 -13.55 1.49
CA ALA A 235 21.56 -14.06 0.23
C ALA A 235 22.21 -15.39 -0.14
N GLU A 236 23.54 -15.46 -0.16
CA GLU A 236 24.30 -16.69 -0.44
C GLU A 236 23.91 -17.81 0.52
N ALA A 237 23.96 -17.56 1.83
CA ALA A 237 23.65 -18.59 2.82
C ALA A 237 22.18 -19.01 2.86
N MET A 238 21.25 -18.15 2.45
CA MET A 238 19.84 -18.52 2.30
C MET A 238 19.62 -19.36 1.05
N LEU A 239 20.31 -19.04 -0.05
CA LEU A 239 20.27 -19.84 -1.28
C LEU A 239 20.79 -21.26 -1.03
N GLU A 240 21.88 -21.42 -0.26
CA GLU A 240 22.40 -22.74 0.13
C GLU A 240 21.41 -23.57 0.98
N GLN A 241 20.55 -22.90 1.76
CA GLN A 241 19.52 -23.55 2.59
C GLN A 241 18.23 -23.83 1.81
N TYR A 242 17.99 -23.11 0.73
CA TYR A 242 16.76 -23.14 -0.05
C TYR A 242 16.81 -24.24 -1.11
N ASP A 243 15.76 -25.06 -1.14
CA ASP A 243 15.57 -26.12 -2.13
C ASP A 243 14.30 -25.82 -2.95
N PRO A 244 14.41 -25.43 -4.23
CA PRO A 244 13.26 -25.09 -5.07
C PRO A 244 12.33 -26.28 -5.36
N ASP A 245 12.75 -27.52 -5.07
CA ASP A 245 11.89 -28.70 -5.19
C ASP A 245 11.10 -29.00 -3.91
N ARG A 246 11.41 -28.30 -2.80
CA ARG A 246 10.75 -28.48 -1.49
C ARG A 246 9.94 -27.29 -1.05
N HIS A 247 10.22 -26.10 -1.59
CA HIS A 247 9.49 -24.88 -1.25
C HIS A 247 8.53 -24.52 -2.37
N ASP A 248 7.30 -24.18 -2.00
CA ASP A 248 6.24 -23.76 -2.92
C ASP A 248 6.33 -22.26 -3.29
N PHE A 249 7.50 -21.63 -3.09
CA PHE A 249 7.73 -20.20 -3.35
C PHE A 249 9.10 -19.98 -3.97
N ARG A 250 9.24 -18.96 -4.82
CA ARG A 250 10.53 -18.54 -5.40
C ARG A 250 11.28 -17.60 -4.46
N LEU A 251 12.60 -17.77 -4.35
CA LEU A 251 13.44 -16.93 -3.50
C LEU A 251 14.06 -15.79 -4.31
N MET A 252 13.84 -14.55 -3.86
CA MET A 252 14.41 -13.33 -4.45
C MET A 252 15.66 -12.88 -3.67
N GLY A 253 16.76 -12.67 -4.39
CA GLY A 253 18.01 -12.11 -3.86
C GLY A 253 17.89 -10.60 -3.64
N ALA A 254 18.02 -10.12 -2.40
CA ALA A 254 17.93 -8.71 -2.09
C ALA A 254 19.24 -8.00 -2.45
N VAL A 255 19.14 -6.88 -3.16
CA VAL A 255 20.27 -6.04 -3.57
C VAL A 255 20.13 -4.69 -2.87
N GLN A 256 21.20 -4.27 -2.21
CA GLN A 256 21.28 -3.00 -1.49
C GLN A 256 22.49 -2.22 -1.98
N GLY A 257 22.38 -0.89 -2.00
CA GLY A 257 23.44 0.01 -2.42
C GLY A 257 23.12 1.46 -2.07
N TRP A 258 24.01 2.37 -2.44
CA TRP A 258 23.83 3.81 -2.19
C TRP A 258 24.16 4.70 -3.39
N ASP A 259 24.74 4.13 -4.44
CA ASP A 259 25.05 4.75 -5.73
C ASP A 259 24.97 3.68 -6.84
N PRO A 260 24.94 4.06 -8.13
CA PRO A 260 24.76 3.08 -9.22
C PRO A 260 25.82 1.97 -9.25
N GLU A 261 27.09 2.28 -8.96
CA GLU A 261 28.20 1.32 -8.94
C GLU A 261 28.01 0.27 -7.85
N SER A 262 27.69 0.69 -6.62
CA SER A 262 27.44 -0.25 -5.51
C SER A 262 26.22 -1.14 -5.75
N TYR A 263 25.17 -0.65 -6.43
CA TYR A 263 24.03 -1.49 -6.82
C TYR A 263 24.40 -2.52 -7.90
N ALA A 264 25.17 -2.10 -8.93
CA ALA A 264 25.62 -2.99 -9.99
C ALA A 264 26.53 -4.11 -9.43
N ASP A 265 27.52 -3.76 -8.62
CA ASP A 265 28.42 -4.74 -7.98
C ASP A 265 27.65 -5.76 -7.12
N ALA A 266 26.66 -5.30 -6.34
CA ALA A 266 25.83 -6.17 -5.53
C ALA A 266 24.86 -7.03 -6.36
N ALA A 267 24.32 -6.49 -7.45
CA ALA A 267 23.50 -7.26 -8.38
C ALA A 267 24.33 -8.37 -9.04
N ALA A 268 25.50 -8.05 -9.60
CA ALA A 268 26.41 -9.01 -10.21
C ALA A 268 26.80 -10.12 -9.22
N ALA A 269 27.18 -9.78 -7.99
CA ALA A 269 27.49 -10.77 -6.97
C ALA A 269 26.29 -11.67 -6.63
N THR A 270 25.08 -11.11 -6.58
CA THR A 270 23.86 -11.89 -6.31
C THR A 270 23.54 -12.84 -7.46
N LEU A 271 23.72 -12.41 -8.71
CA LEU A 271 23.55 -13.26 -9.89
C LEU A 271 24.60 -14.38 -9.92
N ASP A 272 25.87 -14.08 -9.61
CA ASP A 272 26.95 -15.06 -9.52
C ASP A 272 26.71 -16.17 -8.48
N TYR A 273 25.95 -15.90 -7.41
CA TYR A 273 25.51 -16.93 -6.46
C TYR A 273 24.52 -17.92 -7.09
N GLY A 274 23.86 -17.55 -8.18
CA GLY A 274 22.89 -18.36 -8.92
C GLY A 274 21.44 -17.91 -8.75
N PHE A 275 21.19 -16.68 -8.29
CA PHE A 275 19.83 -16.12 -8.29
C PHE A 275 19.39 -15.77 -9.71
N ASP A 276 18.14 -16.12 -10.04
CA ASP A 276 17.45 -15.70 -11.27
C ASP A 276 16.38 -14.63 -11.00
N TYR A 277 16.22 -14.21 -9.73
CA TYR A 277 15.31 -13.15 -9.31
C TYR A 277 15.99 -12.27 -8.28
N ILE A 278 16.16 -10.98 -8.59
CA ILE A 278 16.75 -9.98 -7.69
C ILE A 278 15.78 -8.85 -7.34
N GLY A 279 15.98 -8.24 -6.18
CA GLY A 279 15.12 -7.17 -5.65
C GLY A 279 15.92 -5.98 -5.16
N LEU A 280 15.73 -4.81 -5.78
CA LEU A 280 16.44 -3.57 -5.46
C LEU A 280 15.77 -2.86 -4.28
N GLY A 281 16.37 -2.96 -3.10
CA GLY A 281 15.94 -2.28 -1.89
C GLY A 281 16.54 -0.88 -1.75
N GLY A 282 16.17 -0.12 -0.71
CA GLY A 282 16.85 1.15 -0.37
C GLY A 282 16.51 2.37 -1.25
N LEU A 283 15.72 2.20 -2.30
CA LEU A 283 15.36 3.26 -3.26
C LEU A 283 14.08 4.04 -2.89
N ALA A 284 13.38 3.65 -1.83
CA ALA A 284 12.18 4.33 -1.37
C ALA A 284 12.45 5.81 -1.03
N GLY A 285 11.81 6.72 -1.76
CA GLY A 285 11.99 8.18 -1.61
C GLY A 285 13.22 8.76 -2.31
N ALA A 286 14.00 7.95 -3.05
CA ALA A 286 15.08 8.43 -3.91
C ALA A 286 14.55 9.37 -5.00
N SER A 287 15.43 10.19 -5.60
CA SER A 287 15.07 11.07 -6.71
C SER A 287 14.79 10.27 -7.99
N GLN A 288 14.08 10.85 -8.97
CA GLN A 288 13.80 10.14 -10.23
C GLN A 288 15.11 9.80 -10.96
N GLU A 289 15.98 10.80 -11.12
CA GLU A 289 17.33 10.65 -11.69
C GLU A 289 18.18 9.59 -10.97
N THR A 290 18.08 9.52 -9.63
CA THR A 290 18.79 8.47 -8.87
C THR A 290 18.30 7.08 -9.24
N ILE A 291 16.98 6.90 -9.36
CA ILE A 291 16.39 5.60 -9.71
C ILE A 291 16.80 5.23 -11.13
N GLU A 292 16.65 6.15 -12.09
CA GLU A 292 17.05 5.95 -13.49
C GLU A 292 18.51 5.49 -13.60
N ASN A 293 19.44 6.18 -12.94
CA ASN A 293 20.85 5.80 -12.97
C ASN A 293 21.11 4.43 -12.34
N VAL A 294 20.46 4.10 -11.22
CA VAL A 294 20.63 2.81 -10.55
C VAL A 294 20.08 1.67 -11.40
N VAL A 295 18.86 1.80 -11.92
CA VAL A 295 18.25 0.73 -12.73
C VAL A 295 18.99 0.53 -14.03
N SER A 296 19.49 1.59 -14.67
CA SER A 296 20.33 1.45 -15.87
C SER A 296 21.62 0.66 -15.59
N SER A 297 22.34 0.99 -14.52
CA SER A 297 23.57 0.25 -14.17
C SER A 297 23.30 -1.20 -13.79
N VAL A 298 22.24 -1.48 -13.04
CA VAL A 298 21.84 -2.87 -12.73
C VAL A 298 21.38 -3.60 -13.99
N GLY A 299 20.66 -2.92 -14.89
CA GLY A 299 20.19 -3.49 -16.16
C GLY A 299 21.34 -3.93 -17.06
N GLU A 300 22.46 -3.21 -17.07
CA GLU A 300 23.68 -3.63 -17.79
C GLU A 300 24.22 -4.97 -17.26
N GLU A 301 24.24 -5.16 -15.93
CA GLU A 301 24.66 -6.43 -15.31
C GLU A 301 23.67 -7.56 -15.58
N ILE A 302 22.36 -7.28 -15.53
CA ILE A 302 21.31 -8.23 -15.89
C ILE A 302 21.52 -8.71 -17.32
N VAL A 303 21.59 -7.80 -18.29
CA VAL A 303 21.73 -8.13 -19.72
C VAL A 303 23.03 -8.90 -19.97
N ALA A 304 24.13 -8.51 -19.33
CA ALA A 304 25.40 -9.23 -19.46
C ALA A 304 25.28 -10.67 -18.97
N TYR A 305 24.64 -10.88 -17.81
CA TYR A 305 24.41 -12.20 -17.23
C TYR A 305 23.46 -13.05 -18.08
N GLU A 306 22.32 -12.50 -18.51
CA GLU A 306 21.35 -13.18 -19.37
C GLU A 306 22.01 -13.65 -20.68
N LEU A 307 22.84 -12.82 -21.31
CA LEU A 307 23.58 -13.17 -22.52
C LEU A 307 24.64 -14.25 -22.28
N GLU A 308 25.41 -14.16 -21.19
CA GLU A 308 26.46 -15.13 -20.87
C GLU A 308 25.90 -16.52 -20.56
N TYR A 309 24.83 -16.57 -19.76
CA TYR A 309 24.26 -17.82 -19.24
C TYR A 309 23.03 -18.31 -20.01
N GLN A 310 22.53 -17.52 -20.98
CA GLN A 310 21.34 -17.84 -21.78
C GLN A 310 20.11 -18.13 -20.88
N THR A 311 19.91 -17.28 -19.89
CA THR A 311 18.83 -17.35 -18.89
C THR A 311 18.11 -16.02 -18.82
N ARG A 312 16.89 -16.01 -18.27
CA ARG A 312 16.20 -14.77 -17.84
C ARG A 312 16.58 -14.42 -16.40
N VAL A 313 16.64 -13.14 -16.09
CA VAL A 313 16.67 -12.60 -14.73
C VAL A 313 15.44 -11.72 -14.51
N ASP A 314 14.65 -12.04 -13.49
CA ASP A 314 13.63 -11.12 -13.02
C ASP A 314 14.23 -10.11 -12.05
N ALA A 315 13.79 -8.86 -12.16
CA ALA A 315 14.19 -7.79 -11.26
C ALA A 315 12.97 -7.04 -10.71
N HIS A 316 12.96 -6.81 -9.40
CA HIS A 316 11.92 -6.06 -8.69
C HIS A 316 12.49 -4.77 -8.10
N VAL A 317 11.79 -3.64 -8.21
CA VAL A 317 12.17 -2.39 -7.53
C VAL A 317 11.22 -2.09 -6.38
N PHE A 318 11.76 -2.05 -5.15
CA PHE A 318 10.93 -1.83 -3.97
C PHE A 318 10.55 -0.36 -3.76
N GLY A 319 9.25 -0.10 -3.49
CA GLY A 319 8.74 1.20 -3.08
C GLY A 319 8.83 2.31 -4.14
N PHE A 320 8.55 1.98 -5.40
CA PHE A 320 8.69 2.85 -6.57
C PHE A 320 7.35 3.26 -7.20
N ALA A 321 7.17 4.55 -7.52
CA ALA A 321 5.88 5.09 -7.99
C ALA A 321 5.97 6.24 -9.00
N LYS A 322 7.10 6.40 -9.69
CA LYS A 322 7.34 7.60 -10.53
C LYS A 322 7.15 7.27 -12.00
N SER A 323 6.00 7.65 -12.56
CA SER A 323 5.69 7.50 -13.99
C SER A 323 6.81 8.01 -14.89
N GLY A 324 7.47 9.12 -14.54
CA GLY A 324 8.54 9.69 -15.35
C GLY A 324 9.78 8.80 -15.57
N ALA A 325 10.01 7.76 -14.77
CA ALA A 325 11.14 6.83 -14.93
C ALA A 325 10.73 5.49 -15.57
N PHE A 326 9.50 5.37 -16.03
CA PHE A 326 8.93 4.14 -16.58
C PHE A 326 9.68 3.62 -17.79
N ASP A 327 10.00 4.49 -18.75
CA ASP A 327 10.77 4.12 -19.93
C ASP A 327 12.14 3.53 -19.54
N THR A 328 12.88 4.21 -18.66
CA THR A 328 14.21 3.75 -18.22
C THR A 328 14.14 2.43 -17.46
N ILE A 329 13.12 2.22 -16.65
CA ILE A 329 12.91 0.97 -15.89
C ILE A 329 12.61 -0.19 -16.84
N ARG A 330 11.75 0.02 -17.84
CA ARG A 330 11.48 -0.99 -18.89
C ARG A 330 12.75 -1.31 -19.66
N ASP A 331 13.45 -0.29 -20.14
CA ASP A 331 14.64 -0.46 -20.99
C ASP A 331 15.79 -1.12 -20.21
N ALA A 332 15.82 -0.99 -18.88
CA ALA A 332 16.75 -1.65 -17.98
C ALA A 332 16.40 -3.12 -17.66
N GLY A 333 15.31 -3.67 -18.21
CA GLY A 333 14.90 -5.06 -17.96
C GLY A 333 14.24 -5.28 -16.59
N ILE A 334 13.79 -4.23 -15.91
CA ILE A 334 13.06 -4.40 -14.65
C ILE A 334 11.67 -4.99 -14.92
N THR A 335 11.39 -6.11 -14.27
CA THR A 335 10.19 -6.91 -14.53
C THR A 335 9.00 -6.51 -13.66
N SER A 336 9.25 -5.98 -12.47
CA SER A 336 8.19 -5.59 -11.54
C SER A 336 8.59 -4.51 -10.53
N PHE A 337 7.60 -3.90 -9.89
CA PHE A 337 7.81 -2.98 -8.77
C PHE A 337 6.59 -2.93 -7.85
N ASP A 338 6.75 -2.40 -6.65
CA ASP A 338 5.64 -2.13 -5.74
C ASP A 338 5.50 -0.64 -5.40
N SER A 339 4.26 -0.20 -5.14
CA SER A 339 4.04 1.12 -4.54
C SER A 339 2.73 1.28 -3.78
N ALA A 340 2.86 1.82 -2.58
CA ALA A 340 1.73 2.31 -1.78
C ALA A 340 1.37 3.78 -2.06
N SER A 341 2.04 4.46 -3.00
CA SER A 341 1.92 5.91 -3.17
C SER A 341 0.51 6.37 -3.55
N MET A 342 -0.22 5.55 -4.32
CA MET A 342 -1.56 5.86 -4.86
C MET A 342 -2.60 5.77 -3.74
N LEU A 343 -2.42 4.76 -2.88
CA LEU A 343 -3.12 4.67 -1.60
C LEU A 343 -2.76 5.90 -0.77
N ILE A 344 -1.51 6.07 -0.33
CA ILE A 344 -1.07 7.14 0.57
C ILE A 344 -1.54 8.53 0.08
N ALA A 345 -1.46 8.78 -1.22
CA ALA A 345 -1.87 10.03 -1.85
C ALA A 345 -3.28 10.44 -1.43
N ALA A 346 -4.22 9.48 -1.35
CA ALA A 346 -5.60 9.73 -0.95
C ALA A 346 -5.75 10.29 0.48
N TRP A 347 -4.76 10.13 1.36
CA TRP A 347 -4.73 10.71 2.70
C TRP A 347 -3.82 11.93 2.84
N THR A 348 -2.96 12.19 1.86
CA THR A 348 -2.15 13.40 1.83
C THR A 348 -2.95 14.57 1.26
N GLY A 349 -2.60 15.81 1.62
CA GLY A 349 -3.24 17.00 1.06
C GLY A 349 -2.59 17.44 -0.26
N GLY A 350 -3.34 18.13 -1.10
CA GLY A 350 -2.88 18.54 -2.43
C GLY A 350 -3.14 17.43 -3.46
N LYS A 351 -3.96 17.71 -4.49
CA LYS A 351 -4.10 16.85 -5.69
C LYS A 351 -4.33 15.35 -5.40
N ASN A 352 -5.07 15.01 -4.34
CA ASN A 352 -5.22 13.65 -3.83
C ASN A 352 -6.36 12.82 -4.46
N TYR A 353 -7.04 13.37 -5.48
CA TYR A 353 -7.88 12.63 -6.42
C TYR A 353 -7.21 12.66 -7.80
N HIS A 354 -6.86 11.50 -8.35
CA HIS A 354 -6.19 11.38 -9.65
C HIS A 354 -7.20 11.02 -10.74
N LEU A 355 -7.17 11.68 -11.88
CA LEU A 355 -7.93 11.28 -13.08
C LEU A 355 -6.97 10.90 -14.20
N THR A 356 -5.98 11.75 -14.45
CA THR A 356 -4.85 11.49 -15.34
C THR A 356 -3.57 12.06 -14.72
N GLU A 357 -2.41 11.79 -15.33
CA GLU A 357 -1.12 12.34 -14.92
C GLU A 357 -1.18 13.87 -14.71
N ASP A 358 -1.79 14.59 -15.65
CA ASP A 358 -1.92 16.04 -15.67
C ASP A 358 -3.19 16.56 -14.96
N ARG A 359 -4.25 15.75 -14.86
CA ARG A 359 -5.51 16.11 -14.19
C ARG A 359 -5.62 15.44 -12.83
N ARG A 360 -5.20 16.19 -11.81
CA ARG A 360 -5.35 15.83 -10.39
C ARG A 360 -6.00 16.96 -9.61
N TYR A 361 -6.81 16.59 -8.62
CA TYR A 361 -7.71 17.48 -7.90
C TYR A 361 -7.56 17.33 -6.39
N ASP A 362 -7.77 18.42 -5.66
CA ASP A 362 -7.91 18.37 -4.20
C ASP A 362 -9.31 17.89 -3.84
N ALA A 363 -9.39 16.71 -3.24
CA ALA A 363 -10.62 16.18 -2.66
C ALA A 363 -11.19 17.16 -1.61
N LEU A 364 -12.50 17.37 -1.67
CA LEU A 364 -13.21 18.34 -0.85
C LEU A 364 -13.21 17.90 0.62
N ARG A 365 -12.64 18.73 1.49
CA ARG A 365 -12.43 18.36 2.90
C ARG A 365 -13.68 18.61 3.74
N VAL A 366 -14.24 17.53 4.28
CA VAL A 366 -15.32 17.64 5.27
C VAL A 366 -14.80 17.19 6.64
N ARG A 367 -14.50 18.16 7.52
CA ARG A 367 -13.73 17.98 8.76
C ARG A 367 -14.57 17.37 9.88
N TYR A 368 -13.95 16.52 10.71
CA TYR A 368 -14.53 16.10 11.99
C TYR A 368 -14.28 17.15 13.09
N PRO A 369 -15.16 17.24 14.09
CA PRO A 369 -14.87 17.91 15.35
C PRO A 369 -13.58 17.39 16.00
N LYS A 370 -12.67 18.28 16.39
CA LYS A 370 -11.45 17.91 17.13
C LYS A 370 -11.73 17.89 18.63
N SER A 371 -11.10 16.98 19.37
CA SER A 371 -11.23 16.92 20.84
C SER A 371 -10.72 18.18 21.56
N THR A 372 -9.83 18.93 20.92
CA THR A 372 -9.25 20.18 21.43
C THR A 372 -10.16 21.40 21.27
N GLU A 373 -11.22 21.29 20.47
CA GLU A 373 -12.18 22.39 20.25
C GLU A 373 -13.18 22.51 21.41
N SER A 374 -13.74 23.71 21.59
CA SER A 374 -14.82 23.92 22.55
C SER A 374 -16.06 23.11 22.17
N ARG A 375 -16.84 22.67 23.17
CA ARG A 375 -18.06 21.89 22.93
C ARG A 375 -19.04 22.57 21.94
N PRO A 376 -19.32 23.88 22.04
CA PRO A 376 -20.18 24.54 21.04
C PRO A 376 -19.63 24.44 19.61
N ARG A 377 -18.31 24.63 19.43
CA ARG A 377 -17.66 24.51 18.11
C ARG A 377 -17.70 23.08 17.58
N GLN A 378 -17.55 22.08 18.45
CA GLN A 378 -17.68 20.67 18.07
C GLN A 378 -19.07 20.34 17.54
N ILE A 379 -20.12 20.83 18.23
CA ILE A 379 -21.52 20.62 17.85
C ILE A 379 -21.81 21.31 16.51
N GLU A 380 -21.47 22.61 16.40
CA GLU A 380 -21.68 23.37 15.17
C GLU A 380 -20.96 22.74 13.97
N LYS A 381 -19.72 22.29 14.15
CA LYS A 381 -18.98 21.61 13.09
C LYS A 381 -19.63 20.29 12.68
N ALA A 382 -20.20 19.53 13.61
CA ALA A 382 -20.91 18.29 13.28
C ALA A 382 -22.16 18.56 12.42
N VAL A 383 -22.96 19.58 12.79
CA VAL A 383 -24.16 19.98 12.05
C VAL A 383 -23.80 20.51 10.67
N ARG A 384 -22.86 21.46 10.57
CA ARG A 384 -22.37 22.00 9.29
C ARG A 384 -21.75 20.94 8.38
N ALA A 385 -21.07 19.94 8.95
CA ALA A 385 -20.55 18.83 8.15
C ALA A 385 -21.68 17.99 7.52
N GLN A 386 -22.81 17.81 8.20
CA GLN A 386 -23.98 17.13 7.62
C GLN A 386 -24.67 18.00 6.56
N GLU A 387 -24.78 19.31 6.79
CA GLU A 387 -25.31 20.28 5.80
C GLU A 387 -24.54 20.17 4.48
N ILE A 388 -23.21 20.31 4.52
CA ILE A 388 -22.39 20.27 3.30
C ILE A 388 -22.40 18.88 2.64
N LEU A 389 -22.43 17.79 3.40
CA LEU A 389 -22.53 16.43 2.82
C LEU A 389 -23.86 16.22 2.09
N ARG A 390 -24.97 16.74 2.62
CA ARG A 390 -26.29 16.68 1.97
C ARG A 390 -26.30 17.52 0.70
N ALA A 391 -25.75 18.73 0.78
CA ALA A 391 -25.65 19.62 -0.37
C ALA A 391 -24.78 19.04 -1.49
N LEU A 392 -23.65 18.41 -1.16
CA LEU A 392 -22.78 17.76 -2.14
C LEU A 392 -23.46 16.59 -2.85
N ARG A 393 -24.28 15.80 -2.14
CA ARG A 393 -25.07 14.73 -2.78
C ARG A 393 -26.17 15.26 -3.68
N ALA A 394 -26.89 16.29 -3.24
CA ALA A 394 -27.89 16.92 -4.08
C ALA A 394 -27.25 17.53 -5.34
N TYR A 395 -26.08 18.16 -5.19
CA TYR A 395 -25.26 18.65 -6.31
C TYR A 395 -24.82 17.53 -7.27
N ASP A 396 -24.43 16.37 -6.74
CA ASP A 396 -24.06 15.21 -7.54
C ASP A 396 -25.26 14.67 -8.32
N ALA A 397 -26.41 14.55 -7.66
CA ALA A 397 -27.65 14.03 -8.24
C ALA A 397 -28.42 15.02 -9.13
N GLY A 398 -28.01 16.30 -9.18
CA GLY A 398 -28.76 17.36 -9.86
C GLY A 398 -30.09 17.70 -9.17
N GLU A 399 -30.20 17.48 -7.86
CA GLU A 399 -31.37 17.74 -7.04
C GLU A 399 -31.30 19.12 -6.34
N PRO A 400 -32.45 19.71 -5.95
CA PRO A 400 -32.45 21.00 -5.24
C PRO A 400 -31.68 20.93 -3.91
N ILE A 401 -30.59 21.70 -3.80
CA ILE A 401 -29.70 21.67 -2.63
C ILE A 401 -30.39 22.20 -1.39
N VAL A 402 -31.18 23.27 -1.52
CA VAL A 402 -31.93 23.85 -0.40
C VAL A 402 -32.91 22.85 0.20
N GLU A 403 -33.62 22.08 -0.64
CA GLU A 403 -34.57 21.08 -0.16
C GLU A 403 -33.86 19.92 0.56
N ALA A 404 -32.72 19.47 0.04
CA ALA A 404 -31.92 18.42 0.68
C ALA A 404 -31.36 18.84 2.06
N VAL A 405 -30.94 20.10 2.20
CA VAL A 405 -30.47 20.64 3.48
C VAL A 405 -31.63 20.82 4.47
N GLU A 406 -32.80 21.30 4.01
CA GLU A 406 -34.00 21.40 4.87
C GLU A 406 -34.49 20.03 5.34
N GLN A 407 -34.47 19.01 4.47
CA GLN A 407 -34.79 17.64 4.84
C GLN A 407 -33.86 17.12 5.94
N PHE A 408 -32.57 17.43 5.88
CA PHE A 408 -31.64 17.07 6.95
C PHE A 408 -32.04 17.67 8.29
N TYR A 409 -32.47 18.93 8.35
CA TYR A 409 -32.91 19.53 9.60
C TYR A 409 -34.15 18.83 10.16
N ASP A 410 -35.13 18.50 9.32
CA ASP A 410 -36.31 17.73 9.74
C ASP A 410 -35.91 16.35 10.30
N GLU A 411 -35.01 15.64 9.63
CA GLU A 411 -34.45 14.35 10.09
C GLU A 411 -33.71 14.49 11.43
N ALA A 412 -32.89 15.52 11.57
CA ALA A 412 -32.08 15.77 12.76
C ALA A 412 -32.93 16.11 13.99
N GLU A 413 -33.92 16.98 13.84
CA GLU A 413 -34.86 17.35 14.91
C GLU A 413 -35.69 16.14 15.36
N ASP A 414 -36.24 15.37 14.42
CA ASP A 414 -37.00 14.17 14.73
C ASP A 414 -36.15 13.10 15.43
N THR A 415 -34.90 12.94 14.98
CA THR A 415 -33.93 12.02 15.57
C THR A 415 -33.58 12.40 17.01
N LEU A 416 -33.33 13.68 17.30
CA LEU A 416 -33.07 14.14 18.67
C LEU A 416 -34.27 13.90 19.57
N ARG A 417 -35.47 14.26 19.12
CA ARG A 417 -36.72 14.06 19.86
C ARG A 417 -36.95 12.58 20.19
N LYS A 418 -36.76 11.69 19.22
CA LYS A 418 -36.88 10.23 19.41
C LYS A 418 -35.77 9.66 20.29
N THR A 419 -34.56 10.21 20.23
CA THR A 419 -33.46 9.83 21.12
C THR A 419 -33.79 10.16 22.57
N VAL A 420 -34.30 11.37 22.85
CA VAL A 420 -34.73 11.75 24.20
C VAL A 420 -35.84 10.82 24.71
N ALA A 421 -36.81 10.48 23.87
CA ALA A 421 -37.86 9.53 24.24
C ALA A 421 -37.30 8.14 24.57
N TYR A 422 -36.39 7.62 23.73
CA TYR A 422 -35.71 6.36 23.96
C TYR A 422 -34.91 6.36 25.27
N LEU A 423 -34.13 7.41 25.55
CA LEU A 423 -33.35 7.52 26.79
C LEU A 423 -34.25 7.57 28.04
N LYS A 424 -35.42 8.19 27.98
CA LYS A 424 -36.37 8.23 29.11
C LYS A 424 -36.85 6.84 29.50
N GLU A 425 -37.02 5.95 28.52
CA GLU A 425 -37.55 4.60 28.71
C GLU A 425 -36.45 3.58 28.98
N HIS A 426 -35.33 3.65 28.26
CA HIS A 426 -34.38 2.53 28.16
C HIS A 426 -33.04 2.74 28.88
N ARG A 427 -32.68 3.95 29.35
CA ARG A 427 -31.32 4.26 29.85
C ARG A 427 -30.83 3.40 31.03
N HIS A 428 -31.70 2.68 31.72
CA HIS A 428 -31.35 1.80 32.86
C HIS A 428 -31.34 0.31 32.51
N GLU A 429 -31.50 -0.07 31.24
CA GLU A 429 -31.47 -1.48 30.84
C GLU A 429 -30.10 -2.12 31.08
N ASP A 430 -30.11 -3.41 31.42
CA ASP A 430 -28.91 -4.19 31.77
C ASP A 430 -27.80 -4.12 30.71
N GLY A 431 -28.17 -3.88 29.44
CA GLY A 431 -27.23 -3.70 28.33
C GLY A 431 -26.30 -2.48 28.44
N TYR A 432 -26.58 -1.55 29.34
CA TYR A 432 -25.71 -0.41 29.64
C TYR A 432 -24.77 -0.65 30.84
N GLN A 433 -24.98 -1.73 31.60
CA GLN A 433 -24.20 -2.08 32.80
C GLN A 433 -22.90 -2.82 32.43
N HIS A 434 -21.97 -2.11 31.77
CA HIS A 434 -20.69 -2.67 31.35
C HIS A 434 -19.51 -1.75 31.69
N GLY A 435 -18.39 -2.34 32.12
CA GLY A 435 -17.18 -1.56 32.42
C GLY A 435 -16.52 -0.92 31.19
N LYS A 436 -16.77 -1.46 29.99
CA LYS A 436 -16.22 -0.96 28.70
C LYS A 436 -17.32 -0.28 27.89
N LEU A 437 -16.97 0.76 27.12
CA LEU A 437 -17.92 1.45 26.24
C LEU A 437 -18.36 0.64 25.03
N THR A 438 -17.54 -0.29 24.55
CA THR A 438 -17.82 -1.04 23.32
C THR A 438 -19.14 -1.84 23.41
N PRO A 439 -19.39 -2.64 24.47
CA PRO A 439 -20.70 -3.27 24.69
C PRO A 439 -21.88 -2.28 24.71
N ILE A 440 -21.71 -1.12 25.35
CA ILE A 440 -22.73 -0.07 25.48
C ILE A 440 -23.09 0.50 24.11
N LYS A 441 -22.06 0.84 23.31
CA LYS A 441 -22.23 1.30 21.92
C LYS A 441 -23.00 0.27 21.08
N LYS A 442 -22.67 -1.02 21.22
CA LYS A 442 -23.37 -2.11 20.51
C LYS A 442 -24.82 -2.21 20.95
N TYR A 443 -25.07 -2.17 22.25
CA TYR A 443 -26.42 -2.27 22.80
C TYR A 443 -27.28 -1.11 22.32
N PHE A 444 -26.77 0.12 22.41
CA PHE A 444 -27.49 1.29 21.89
C PHE A 444 -27.74 1.17 20.38
N ARG A 445 -26.72 0.80 19.59
CA ARG A 445 -26.84 0.63 18.15
C ARG A 445 -27.84 -0.44 17.71
N ARG A 446 -28.00 -1.50 18.50
CA ARG A 446 -28.90 -2.62 18.21
C ARG A 446 -30.35 -2.33 18.60
N ASN A 447 -30.56 -1.59 19.70
CA ASN A 447 -31.89 -1.40 20.28
C ASN A 447 -32.52 -0.04 19.95
N PHE A 448 -31.74 0.94 19.50
CA PHE A 448 -32.23 2.20 18.98
C PHE A 448 -32.03 2.27 17.46
N SER A 449 -33.13 2.23 16.70
CA SER A 449 -33.09 2.19 15.23
C SER A 449 -32.40 3.42 14.64
N LEU A 450 -32.59 4.60 15.24
CA LEU A 450 -32.03 5.87 14.76
C LEU A 450 -30.63 6.18 15.31
N ALA A 451 -29.89 5.17 15.76
CA ALA A 451 -28.58 5.39 16.36
C ALA A 451 -27.52 5.86 15.34
N ALA A 452 -27.72 5.71 14.02
CA ALA A 452 -26.74 6.07 12.99
C ALA A 452 -26.88 7.55 12.72
N GLU A 453 -28.12 7.91 12.43
CA GLU A 453 -28.70 9.22 12.30
C GLU A 453 -28.27 10.07 13.48
N PHE A 454 -28.56 9.60 14.71
CA PHE A 454 -28.19 10.34 15.91
C PHE A 454 -26.68 10.56 15.98
N LYS A 455 -25.86 9.52 15.78
CA LYS A 455 -24.40 9.66 15.81
C LYS A 455 -23.89 10.63 14.74
N GLY A 456 -24.43 10.54 13.52
CA GLY A 456 -24.05 11.38 12.38
C GLY A 456 -24.42 12.84 12.61
N THR A 457 -25.60 13.11 13.19
CA THR A 457 -26.08 14.45 13.55
C THR A 457 -25.25 15.08 14.66
N VAL A 458 -24.98 14.36 15.75
CA VAL A 458 -24.34 14.95 16.94
C VAL A 458 -22.81 14.91 16.92
N GLY A 459 -22.24 14.06 16.05
CA GLY A 459 -20.80 13.82 15.96
C GLY A 459 -20.23 12.98 17.11
N GLU A 460 -18.99 12.50 16.91
CA GLU A 460 -18.32 11.58 17.85
C GLU A 460 -18.15 12.14 19.29
N PRO A 461 -17.86 13.45 19.54
CA PRO A 461 -17.72 13.96 20.90
C PRO A 461 -19.00 13.84 21.75
N VAL A 462 -20.16 14.22 21.19
CA VAL A 462 -21.45 14.15 21.90
C VAL A 462 -21.90 12.70 22.02
N TRP A 463 -21.75 11.91 20.94
CA TRP A 463 -22.03 10.48 20.95
C TRP A 463 -21.26 9.76 22.06
N ARG A 464 -19.94 10.00 22.18
CA ARG A 464 -19.10 9.37 23.18
C ARG A 464 -19.52 9.74 24.59
N GLU A 465 -19.83 11.01 24.83
CA GLU A 465 -20.28 11.49 26.13
C GLU A 465 -21.62 10.88 26.52
N LEU A 466 -22.57 10.74 25.59
CA LEU A 466 -23.81 10.03 25.83
C LEU A 466 -23.57 8.58 26.28
N MET A 467 -22.64 7.87 25.61
CA MET A 467 -22.30 6.50 26.00
C MET A 467 -21.66 6.42 27.39
N HIS A 468 -20.91 7.45 27.81
CA HIS A 468 -20.39 7.55 29.18
C HIS A 468 -21.51 7.80 30.20
N LEU A 469 -22.46 8.70 29.88
CA LEU A 469 -23.61 8.95 30.73
C LEU A 469 -24.41 7.67 30.95
N LEU A 470 -24.75 6.94 29.87
CA LEU A 470 -25.45 5.65 29.94
C LEU A 470 -24.73 4.61 30.80
N ARG A 471 -23.40 4.59 30.76
CA ARG A 471 -22.58 3.69 31.59
C ARG A 471 -22.63 4.02 33.08
N GLU A 472 -22.68 5.31 33.39
CA GLU A 472 -22.57 5.84 34.75
C GLU A 472 -23.94 6.05 35.41
N ASP A 473 -25.01 6.00 34.63
CA ASP A 473 -26.36 6.25 35.10
C ASP A 473 -26.83 5.20 36.11
N ASN A 474 -27.54 5.66 37.13
CA ASN A 474 -28.06 4.84 38.21
C ASN A 474 -29.53 5.21 38.45
N PRO A 475 -30.47 4.24 38.45
CA PRO A 475 -31.88 4.48 38.75
C PRO A 475 -32.17 5.23 40.06
N GLU A 476 -31.25 5.18 41.02
CA GLU A 476 -31.38 5.84 42.31
C GLU A 476 -30.99 7.34 42.28
N ASP A 477 -30.36 7.82 41.20
CA ASP A 477 -30.01 9.24 41.03
C ASP A 477 -31.21 10.03 40.46
N THR A 478 -31.83 10.82 41.33
CA THR A 478 -33.03 11.61 41.01
C THR A 478 -32.78 12.79 40.06
N GLU A 479 -31.53 13.21 39.85
CA GLU A 479 -31.16 14.29 38.90
C GLU A 479 -30.47 13.78 37.63
N ALA A 480 -30.34 12.45 37.48
CA ALA A 480 -29.58 11.84 36.39
C ALA A 480 -30.04 12.28 34.99
N PHE A 481 -31.35 12.42 34.76
CA PHE A 481 -31.86 12.78 33.44
C PHE A 481 -31.45 14.20 33.00
N ALA A 482 -31.29 15.12 33.95
CA ALA A 482 -30.87 16.49 33.65
C ALA A 482 -29.45 16.55 33.04
N ARG A 483 -28.60 15.53 33.25
CA ARG A 483 -27.28 15.42 32.59
C ARG A 483 -27.43 15.19 31.09
N TYR A 484 -28.40 14.37 30.67
CA TYR A 484 -28.70 14.12 29.26
C TYR A 484 -29.29 15.36 28.58
N GLU A 485 -30.20 16.06 29.26
CA GLU A 485 -30.78 17.31 28.74
C GLU A 485 -29.69 18.37 28.53
N ARG A 486 -28.78 18.55 29.49
CA ARG A 486 -27.62 19.45 29.35
C ARG A 486 -26.68 19.06 28.20
N LEU A 487 -26.60 17.78 27.86
CA LEU A 487 -25.79 17.30 26.74
C LEU A 487 -26.46 17.58 25.38
N LEU A 488 -27.78 17.41 25.28
CA LEU A 488 -28.50 17.43 24.00
C LEU A 488 -29.12 18.79 23.66
N GLU A 489 -29.51 19.60 24.65
CA GLU A 489 -30.11 20.94 24.43
C GLU A 489 -29.20 21.85 23.58
N PRO A 490 -27.86 21.89 23.76
CA PRO A 490 -27.01 22.68 22.88
C PRO A 490 -27.06 22.23 21.41
N VAL A 491 -27.21 20.93 21.15
CA VAL A 491 -27.31 20.39 19.78
C VAL A 491 -28.60 20.84 19.12
N GLU A 492 -29.73 20.70 19.82
CA GLU A 492 -31.04 21.13 19.35
C GLU A 492 -31.04 22.63 19.01
N LYS A 493 -30.49 23.46 19.90
CA LYS A 493 -30.38 24.91 19.67
C LYS A 493 -29.51 25.24 18.46
N THR A 494 -28.40 24.54 18.26
CA THR A 494 -27.54 24.74 17.10
C THR A 494 -28.27 24.38 15.81
N ILE A 495 -29.00 23.26 15.76
CA ILE A 495 -29.80 22.87 14.59
C ILE A 495 -30.85 23.94 14.25
N GLN A 496 -31.63 24.39 15.24
CA GLN A 496 -32.66 25.41 15.04
C GLN A 496 -32.08 26.75 14.56
N TRP A 497 -30.94 27.15 15.12
CA TRP A 497 -30.23 28.36 14.70
C TRP A 497 -29.70 28.23 13.26
N ARG A 498 -29.01 27.13 12.93
CA ARG A 498 -28.47 26.88 11.59
C ARG A 498 -29.57 26.82 10.54
N ARG A 499 -30.69 26.16 10.82
CA ARG A 499 -31.88 26.16 9.96
C ARG A 499 -32.40 27.56 9.69
N THR A 500 -32.47 28.40 10.72
CA THR A 500 -32.92 29.78 10.58
C THR A 500 -31.98 30.61 9.70
N GLU A 501 -30.67 30.49 9.91
CA GLU A 501 -29.65 31.15 9.07
C GLU A 501 -29.77 30.69 7.61
N HIS A 502 -29.82 29.38 7.37
CA HIS A 502 -29.92 28.80 6.03
C HIS A 502 -31.12 29.34 5.23
N ASN A 503 -32.30 29.38 5.87
CA ASN A 503 -33.52 29.94 5.26
C ASN A 503 -33.41 31.44 4.91
N MET A 504 -32.57 32.21 5.62
CA MET A 504 -32.33 33.61 5.27
C MET A 504 -31.45 33.75 4.01
N TYR A 505 -30.50 32.83 3.80
CA TYR A 505 -29.62 32.83 2.63
C TYR A 505 -30.33 32.36 1.35
N GLY A 506 -31.21 31.35 1.43
CA GLY A 506 -31.97 30.84 0.30
C GLY A 506 -32.92 31.87 -0.37
N GLY A 507 -33.32 32.92 0.35
CA GLY A 507 -34.20 33.97 -0.17
C GLY A 507 -33.50 35.13 -0.91
N SER A 508 -32.17 35.17 -0.95
CA SER A 508 -31.39 36.35 -1.44
C SER A 508 -30.70 36.15 -2.78
N LEU A 509 -30.68 34.93 -3.31
CA LEU A 509 -30.10 34.59 -4.62
C LEU A 509 -31.28 34.42 -5.58
N GLY A 510 -31.31 35.13 -6.71
CA GLY A 510 -32.32 34.82 -7.74
C GLY A 510 -32.31 33.32 -8.06
N GLU A 511 -33.45 32.71 -8.37
CA GLU A 511 -33.63 31.25 -8.49
C GLU A 511 -32.50 30.59 -9.31
N PRO A 512 -31.45 30.03 -8.65
CA PRO A 512 -30.39 29.33 -9.37
C PRO A 512 -30.97 28.04 -9.95
N GLU A 513 -30.33 27.49 -10.98
CA GLU A 513 -30.69 26.17 -11.47
C GLU A 513 -30.48 25.14 -10.35
N ALA A 514 -31.48 24.30 -10.11
CA ALA A 514 -31.45 23.30 -9.04
C ALA A 514 -30.26 22.34 -9.24
N GLY A 515 -29.54 22.03 -8.16
CA GLY A 515 -28.38 21.14 -8.20
C GLY A 515 -27.16 21.75 -8.90
N SER A 516 -27.16 23.06 -9.18
CA SER A 516 -26.03 23.72 -9.83
C SER A 516 -24.93 24.13 -8.84
N LEU A 517 -23.73 24.34 -9.35
CA LEU A 517 -22.61 24.86 -8.55
C LEU A 517 -22.92 26.28 -8.03
N GLN A 518 -23.74 27.04 -8.75
CA GLN A 518 -24.20 28.35 -8.31
C GLN A 518 -25.07 28.26 -7.05
N GLU A 519 -25.91 27.23 -6.93
CA GLU A 519 -26.70 26.95 -5.73
C GLU A 519 -25.81 26.49 -4.55
N LEU A 520 -24.78 25.68 -4.82
CA LEU A 520 -23.87 25.13 -3.80
C LEU A 520 -22.88 26.16 -3.23
N ASN A 521 -22.36 27.06 -4.08
CA ASN A 521 -21.24 27.96 -3.76
C ASN A 521 -21.37 28.75 -2.44
N PRO A 522 -22.51 29.37 -2.11
CA PRO A 522 -22.65 30.11 -0.85
C PRO A 522 -22.43 29.23 0.38
N LEU A 523 -22.98 28.01 0.38
CA LEU A 523 -22.81 27.06 1.49
C LEU A 523 -21.36 26.55 1.55
N LEU A 524 -20.75 26.31 0.38
CA LEU A 524 -19.35 25.90 0.29
C LEU A 524 -18.40 26.97 0.86
N GLU A 525 -18.59 28.23 0.48
CA GLU A 525 -17.84 29.38 0.99
C GLU A 525 -17.97 29.54 2.50
N GLU A 526 -19.21 29.51 3.01
CA GLU A 526 -19.49 29.61 4.43
C GLU A 526 -18.82 28.47 5.21
N TYR A 527 -18.93 27.24 4.70
CA TYR A 527 -18.37 26.06 5.32
C TYR A 527 -16.83 26.09 5.33
N ALA A 528 -16.20 26.40 4.18
CA ALA A 528 -14.75 26.49 4.06
C ALA A 528 -14.17 27.53 5.02
N SER A 529 -14.82 28.70 5.12
CA SER A 529 -14.40 29.76 6.05
C SER A 529 -14.53 29.34 7.52
N PHE A 530 -15.64 28.67 7.87
CA PHE A 530 -15.85 28.17 9.24
C PHE A 530 -14.81 27.14 9.68
N VAL A 531 -14.38 26.27 8.77
CA VAL A 531 -13.36 25.23 9.06
C VAL A 531 -11.93 25.68 8.78
N GLU A 532 -11.73 26.96 8.42
CA GLU A 532 -10.43 27.58 8.14
C GLU A 532 -9.70 26.88 6.97
N ASP A 533 -10.44 26.56 5.89
CA ASP A 533 -9.95 25.98 4.63
C ASP A 533 -10.12 26.95 3.44
N ASP A 534 -10.25 28.26 3.68
CA ASP A 534 -10.47 29.29 2.64
C ASP A 534 -9.45 29.20 1.49
N ASP A 535 -8.19 28.87 1.81
CA ASP A 535 -7.10 28.71 0.84
C ASP A 535 -7.34 27.57 -0.17
N ASN A 536 -8.25 26.63 0.11
CA ASN A 536 -8.59 25.51 -0.77
C ASN A 536 -9.88 25.74 -1.57
N LEU A 537 -10.59 26.85 -1.36
CA LEU A 537 -11.90 27.09 -1.95
C LEU A 537 -11.89 27.06 -3.48
N ASP A 538 -10.88 27.66 -4.12
CA ASP A 538 -10.74 27.64 -5.58
C ASP A 538 -10.47 26.23 -6.11
N ASN A 539 -9.73 25.41 -5.36
CA ASN A 539 -9.51 24.00 -5.72
C ASN A 539 -10.81 23.19 -5.59
N TYR A 540 -11.64 23.46 -4.57
CA TYR A 540 -12.95 22.83 -4.42
C TYR A 540 -13.90 23.20 -5.56
N ARG A 541 -13.95 24.48 -5.94
CA ARG A 541 -14.74 24.92 -7.09
C ARG A 541 -14.31 24.24 -8.37
N LYS A 542 -12.99 24.14 -8.61
CA LYS A 542 -12.46 23.44 -9.78
C LYS A 542 -12.83 21.95 -9.80
N LEU A 543 -12.68 21.26 -8.66
CA LEU A 543 -13.10 19.85 -8.53
C LEU A 543 -14.59 19.69 -8.86
N LEU A 544 -15.43 20.56 -8.30
CA LEU A 544 -16.88 20.50 -8.50
C LEU A 544 -17.27 20.89 -9.93
N GLU A 545 -16.63 21.86 -10.55
CA GLU A 545 -16.89 22.26 -11.93
C GLU A 545 -16.51 21.16 -12.93
N ASP A 546 -15.33 20.55 -12.75
CA ASP A 546 -14.82 19.53 -13.66
C ASP A 546 -15.49 18.14 -13.47
N ARG A 547 -16.10 17.89 -12.30
CA ARG A 547 -16.80 16.63 -11.95
C ARG A 547 -16.05 15.35 -12.38
N PRO A 548 -14.76 15.18 -12.02
CA PRO A 548 -13.92 14.12 -12.57
C PRO A 548 -14.33 12.69 -12.15
N TRP A 549 -15.27 12.53 -11.22
CA TRP A 549 -15.85 11.24 -10.87
C TRP A 549 -16.91 10.76 -11.88
N GLU A 550 -17.45 11.64 -12.71
CA GLU A 550 -18.35 11.27 -13.81
C GLU A 550 -17.59 10.86 -15.08
N GLU A 551 -16.32 11.28 -15.19
CA GLU A 551 -15.44 10.92 -16.29
C GLU A 551 -14.72 9.59 -16.07
N CYS A 552 -14.63 9.14 -14.81
CA CYS A 552 -13.94 7.91 -14.46
C CYS A 552 -14.85 6.70 -14.60
N ASP A 553 -14.32 5.67 -15.23
CA ASP A 553 -14.91 4.36 -15.50
C ASP A 553 -14.64 3.31 -14.42
N CYS A 554 -14.14 3.69 -13.24
CA CYS A 554 -13.86 2.70 -12.20
C CYS A 554 -15.15 2.34 -11.43
N PRO A 555 -15.31 1.09 -10.97
CA PRO A 555 -16.49 0.64 -10.23
C PRO A 555 -16.85 1.50 -9.01
N LEU A 556 -15.85 2.15 -8.39
CA LEU A 556 -16.07 3.01 -7.23
C LEU A 556 -16.69 4.36 -7.61
N CYS A 557 -16.23 5.00 -8.67
CA CYS A 557 -16.79 6.26 -9.15
C CYS A 557 -18.19 6.04 -9.73
N GLU A 558 -18.39 4.98 -10.50
CA GLU A 558 -19.71 4.62 -11.04
C GLU A 558 -20.74 4.36 -9.93
N LYS A 559 -20.33 3.68 -8.86
CA LYS A 559 -21.23 3.31 -7.75
C LYS A 559 -21.44 4.43 -6.72
N HIS A 560 -20.40 5.20 -6.42
CA HIS A 560 -20.38 6.13 -5.28
C HIS A 560 -20.28 7.61 -5.67
N GLY A 561 -20.02 7.94 -6.94
CA GLY A 561 -20.00 9.30 -7.45
C GLY A 561 -19.11 10.24 -6.64
N ILE A 562 -19.67 11.37 -6.23
CA ILE A 562 -18.95 12.42 -5.49
C ILE A 562 -18.34 11.93 -4.16
N GLU A 563 -18.83 10.83 -3.58
CA GLU A 563 -18.30 10.31 -2.30
C GLU A 563 -16.82 9.94 -2.39
N VAL A 564 -16.33 9.54 -3.57
CA VAL A 564 -14.91 9.25 -3.83
C VAL A 564 -14.07 10.55 -3.79
N ALA A 565 -14.65 11.67 -4.23
CA ALA A 565 -14.03 12.99 -4.28
C ALA A 565 -14.10 13.76 -2.93
N ILE A 566 -14.73 13.19 -1.89
CA ILE A 566 -14.82 13.79 -0.56
C ILE A 566 -13.69 13.26 0.35
N TRP A 567 -12.92 14.17 0.92
CA TRP A 567 -11.93 13.86 1.94
C TRP A 567 -12.56 13.87 3.33
N ARG A 568 -13.07 12.70 3.74
CA ARG A 568 -13.65 12.48 5.07
C ARG A 568 -13.69 11.00 5.45
N GLY A 569 -13.07 10.68 6.58
CA GLY A 569 -13.14 9.34 7.17
C GLY A 569 -12.35 8.30 6.37
N ASN A 570 -12.11 7.13 6.99
CA ASN A 570 -11.28 6.10 6.39
C ASN A 570 -11.94 5.46 5.16
N ASN A 571 -13.25 5.23 5.18
CA ASN A 571 -13.95 4.52 4.10
C ASN A 571 -13.96 5.27 2.76
N ARG A 572 -14.14 6.61 2.75
CA ARG A 572 -14.03 7.40 1.51
C ARG A 572 -12.60 7.47 1.02
N ASN A 573 -11.66 7.75 1.94
CA ASN A 573 -10.26 7.90 1.58
C ASN A 573 -9.67 6.59 1.02
N ARG A 574 -10.01 5.42 1.58
CA ARG A 574 -9.60 4.12 1.03
C ARG A 574 -10.15 3.88 -0.36
N ARG A 575 -11.45 4.13 -0.58
CA ARG A 575 -12.05 4.04 -1.92
C ARG A 575 -11.38 4.98 -2.91
N ARG A 576 -11.04 6.20 -2.50
CA ARG A 576 -10.25 7.11 -3.36
C ARG A 576 -8.85 6.58 -3.63
N GLY A 577 -8.21 5.92 -2.65
CA GLY A 577 -6.92 5.24 -2.86
C GLY A 577 -7.02 4.13 -3.91
N PHE A 578 -8.05 3.28 -3.81
CA PHE A 578 -8.33 2.23 -4.79
C PHE A 578 -8.66 2.79 -6.19
N HIS A 579 -9.43 3.89 -6.26
CA HIS A 579 -9.65 4.64 -7.49
C HIS A 579 -8.32 5.18 -8.07
N ASN A 580 -7.47 5.78 -7.25
CA ASN A 580 -6.17 6.30 -7.69
C ASN A 580 -5.27 5.18 -8.22
N MET A 581 -5.33 3.99 -7.63
CA MET A 581 -4.62 2.81 -8.13
C MET A 581 -5.16 2.38 -9.49
N TYR A 582 -6.47 2.31 -9.66
CA TYR A 582 -7.08 2.00 -10.95
C TYR A 582 -6.68 2.98 -12.05
N ARG A 583 -6.68 4.28 -11.76
CA ARG A 583 -6.21 5.28 -12.74
C ARG A 583 -4.74 5.09 -13.09
N PHE A 584 -3.91 4.74 -12.10
CA PHE A 584 -2.51 4.46 -12.32
C PHE A 584 -2.28 3.18 -13.15
N SER A 585 -3.00 2.08 -12.89
CA SER A 585 -2.84 0.86 -13.69
C SER A 585 -3.25 1.07 -15.14
N ARG A 586 -4.29 1.88 -15.39
CA ARG A 586 -4.69 2.28 -16.76
C ARG A 586 -3.69 3.22 -17.45
N GLU A 587 -2.89 3.96 -16.69
CA GLU A 587 -1.76 4.73 -17.23
C GLU A 587 -0.61 3.78 -17.58
N MET A 588 -0.25 2.89 -16.64
CA MET A 588 0.78 1.87 -16.87
C MET A 588 0.51 1.00 -18.09
N ALA A 589 -0.70 0.48 -18.26
CA ALA A 589 -1.05 -0.37 -19.39
C ALA A 589 -0.86 0.34 -20.76
N LYS A 590 -0.86 1.68 -20.79
CA LYS A 590 -0.56 2.44 -22.02
C LYS A 590 0.94 2.55 -22.28
N ASP A 591 1.74 2.67 -21.22
CA ASP A 591 3.19 2.83 -21.31
C ASP A 591 3.91 1.48 -21.44
N PHE A 592 3.26 0.40 -20.97
CA PHE A 592 3.77 -0.96 -20.94
C PHE A 592 2.71 -1.95 -21.48
N PRO A 593 2.56 -2.08 -22.80
CA PRO A 593 1.66 -3.09 -23.36
C PRO A 593 2.12 -4.49 -22.95
N GLU A 594 1.20 -5.34 -22.50
CA GLU A 594 1.50 -6.72 -22.15
C GLU A 594 1.54 -7.59 -23.42
N ILE A 595 2.77 -7.88 -23.86
CA ILE A 595 3.04 -8.61 -25.11
C ILE A 595 3.58 -9.99 -24.78
N LEU A 596 2.96 -11.03 -25.35
CA LEU A 596 3.42 -12.41 -25.34
C LEU A 596 3.90 -12.84 -26.72
N ILE A 597 5.08 -13.45 -26.81
CA ILE A 597 5.53 -14.20 -27.97
C ILE A 597 5.16 -15.65 -27.76
N LEU A 598 4.30 -16.20 -28.63
CA LEU A 598 3.87 -17.59 -28.54
C LEU A 598 4.50 -18.42 -29.66
N ALA A 599 5.17 -19.52 -29.33
CA ALA A 599 5.82 -20.40 -30.30
C ALA A 599 5.42 -21.88 -30.11
N PRO A 600 5.30 -22.68 -31.18
CA PRO A 600 4.97 -24.09 -31.06
C PRO A 600 6.16 -24.87 -30.52
N VAL A 601 5.92 -25.78 -29.57
CA VAL A 601 6.94 -26.68 -29.05
C VAL A 601 6.59 -28.12 -29.39
N THR A 602 7.48 -28.79 -30.13
CA THR A 602 7.20 -30.12 -30.72
C THR A 602 7.71 -31.31 -29.89
N GLY A 603 8.35 -31.07 -28.75
CA GLY A 603 8.98 -32.08 -27.90
C GLY A 603 8.35 -32.25 -26.51
N SER A 604 8.54 -33.43 -25.91
CA SER A 604 8.38 -33.69 -24.48
C SER A 604 9.73 -34.14 -23.94
N GLY A 605 10.52 -33.25 -23.34
CA GLY A 605 11.91 -33.60 -23.05
C GLY A 605 12.71 -32.72 -22.09
N SER A 606 12.30 -31.48 -21.81
CA SER A 606 12.95 -30.65 -20.77
C SER A 606 12.10 -30.64 -19.48
N ASP A 607 12.76 -30.37 -18.34
CA ASP A 607 12.10 -30.04 -17.08
C ASP A 607 11.55 -28.58 -17.06
N ARG A 608 12.01 -27.72 -17.99
CA ARG A 608 11.70 -26.29 -18.10
C ARG A 608 11.22 -25.88 -19.50
N CYS A 609 10.36 -24.86 -19.56
CA CYS A 609 9.83 -24.39 -20.84
C CYS A 609 10.90 -23.72 -21.73
N GLU A 610 11.82 -22.95 -21.15
CA GLU A 610 12.90 -22.24 -21.87
C GLU A 610 13.71 -23.16 -22.79
N ASP A 611 14.25 -24.27 -22.26
CA ASP A 611 15.05 -25.21 -23.05
C ASP A 611 14.24 -25.77 -24.23
N ALA A 612 12.96 -26.04 -23.99
CA ALA A 612 12.08 -26.64 -24.99
C ALA A 612 11.74 -25.64 -26.10
N ILE A 613 11.57 -24.35 -25.78
CA ILE A 613 11.41 -23.28 -26.79
C ILE A 613 12.72 -23.10 -27.56
N GLN A 614 13.86 -23.02 -26.89
CA GLN A 614 15.18 -22.85 -27.51
C GLN A 614 15.53 -24.02 -28.44
N GLU A 615 15.26 -25.26 -28.03
CA GLU A 615 15.48 -26.46 -28.85
C GLU A 615 14.56 -26.49 -30.08
N ALA A 616 13.29 -26.12 -29.92
CA ALA A 616 12.30 -26.16 -30.99
C ALA A 616 12.44 -25.00 -31.98
N ASN A 617 12.79 -23.81 -31.50
CA ASN A 617 12.76 -22.55 -32.24
C ASN A 617 14.03 -21.71 -31.98
N PRO A 618 15.24 -22.19 -32.32
CA PRO A 618 16.49 -21.51 -31.97
C PRO A 618 16.66 -20.13 -32.62
N GLU A 619 16.24 -19.96 -33.87
CA GLU A 619 16.34 -18.67 -34.57
C GLU A 619 15.36 -17.62 -33.98
N LEU A 620 14.17 -18.06 -33.55
CA LEU A 620 13.24 -17.21 -32.81
C LEU A 620 13.82 -16.83 -31.45
N TRP A 621 14.32 -17.82 -30.71
CA TRP A 621 14.93 -17.60 -29.41
C TRP A 621 16.03 -16.54 -29.50
N ASP A 622 17.01 -16.73 -30.39
CA ASP A 622 18.11 -15.79 -30.60
C ASP A 622 17.63 -14.37 -30.95
N ALA A 623 16.52 -14.25 -31.69
CA ALA A 623 15.96 -12.96 -32.11
C ALA A 623 15.26 -12.21 -30.97
N VAL A 624 14.59 -12.90 -30.04
CA VAL A 624 13.66 -12.26 -29.10
C VAL A 624 13.94 -12.48 -27.61
N HIS A 625 14.78 -13.43 -27.23
CA HIS A 625 15.00 -13.78 -25.81
C HIS A 625 15.55 -12.60 -24.98
N GLY A 626 16.34 -11.71 -25.58
CA GLY A 626 16.89 -10.52 -24.92
C GLY A 626 15.97 -9.30 -24.96
N ALA A 627 14.73 -9.43 -25.44
CA ALA A 627 13.79 -8.32 -25.50
C ALA A 627 13.23 -8.02 -24.11
N ALA A 628 13.58 -6.86 -23.56
CA ALA A 628 13.06 -6.41 -22.28
C ALA A 628 11.53 -6.23 -22.32
N ALA A 629 10.86 -6.56 -21.21
CA ALA A 629 9.42 -6.35 -20.99
C ALA A 629 8.47 -7.09 -21.95
N ILE A 630 8.90 -8.24 -22.48
CA ILE A 630 8.06 -9.18 -23.23
C ILE A 630 8.12 -10.55 -22.58
N GLU A 631 7.00 -11.26 -22.62
CA GLU A 631 6.93 -12.64 -22.17
C GLU A 631 7.04 -13.58 -23.38
N ILE A 632 7.69 -14.73 -23.22
CA ILE A 632 7.80 -15.77 -24.25
C ILE A 632 7.14 -17.03 -23.71
N ALA A 633 6.32 -17.69 -24.51
CA ALA A 633 5.68 -18.95 -24.15
C ALA A 633 5.74 -19.99 -25.27
N GLY A 634 5.77 -21.25 -24.85
CA GLY A 634 5.64 -22.40 -25.71
C GLY A 634 4.23 -22.98 -25.67
N GLU A 635 3.62 -23.29 -26.82
CA GLU A 635 2.40 -24.11 -26.87
C GLU A 635 2.79 -25.59 -26.91
N PHE A 636 2.38 -26.34 -25.88
CA PHE A 636 2.54 -27.77 -25.76
C PHE A 636 1.18 -28.47 -25.85
N SER A 637 1.20 -29.80 -26.00
CA SER A 637 -0.04 -30.60 -26.00
C SER A 637 -0.91 -30.46 -24.74
N GLY A 638 -0.34 -29.94 -23.63
CA GLY A 638 -1.01 -29.78 -22.33
C GLY A 638 -1.35 -28.34 -21.95
N GLY A 639 -1.14 -27.34 -22.83
CA GLY A 639 -1.38 -25.93 -22.55
C GLY A 639 -0.28 -25.02 -23.06
N ILE A 640 -0.42 -23.72 -22.80
CA ILE A 640 0.61 -22.71 -23.04
C ILE A 640 1.46 -22.62 -21.78
N TYR A 641 2.77 -22.70 -21.90
CA TYR A 641 3.68 -22.56 -20.77
C TYR A 641 4.58 -21.36 -21.02
N GLU A 642 4.63 -20.42 -20.08
CA GLU A 642 5.55 -19.30 -20.16
C GLU A 642 6.99 -19.81 -19.91
N TRP A 643 7.99 -19.15 -20.49
CA TRP A 643 9.38 -19.64 -20.51
C TRP A 643 9.98 -19.92 -19.13
N TRP A 644 9.52 -19.28 -18.05
CA TRP A 644 9.95 -19.57 -16.66
C TRP A 644 9.19 -20.72 -15.98
N GLU A 645 8.12 -21.24 -16.59
CA GLU A 645 7.32 -22.30 -15.99
C GLU A 645 8.00 -23.67 -16.11
N ARG A 646 7.84 -24.47 -15.06
CA ARG A 646 8.15 -25.90 -15.13
C ARG A 646 7.05 -26.61 -15.91
N LEU A 647 7.46 -27.52 -16.79
CA LEU A 647 6.52 -28.35 -17.56
C LEU A 647 5.77 -29.39 -16.67
N THR A 648 6.13 -29.48 -15.39
CA THR A 648 5.51 -30.37 -14.40
C THR A 648 4.44 -29.70 -13.53
N ALA A 649 4.19 -28.40 -13.68
CA ALA A 649 3.03 -27.74 -13.05
C ALA A 649 1.74 -28.38 -13.59
N SER A 650 0.74 -28.59 -12.75
CA SER A 650 -0.31 -29.58 -12.98
C SER A 650 -1.18 -29.36 -14.23
N GLU A 651 -1.30 -28.14 -14.74
CA GLU A 651 -1.93 -27.79 -16.02
C GLU A 651 -1.28 -26.49 -16.54
N GLY A 652 -0.93 -26.39 -17.84
CA GLY A 652 -0.42 -25.16 -18.44
C GLY A 652 -1.53 -24.11 -18.63
N ASN A 653 -1.16 -22.86 -18.90
CA ASN A 653 -2.10 -21.77 -19.07
C ASN A 653 -3.07 -22.03 -20.24
N SER A 654 -4.35 -21.75 -20.00
CA SER A 654 -5.39 -21.79 -21.03
C SER A 654 -5.35 -20.52 -21.88
N PRO A 655 -5.94 -20.51 -23.09
CA PRO A 655 -6.08 -19.29 -23.89
C PRO A 655 -6.79 -18.15 -23.14
N GLU A 656 -7.72 -18.47 -22.24
CA GLU A 656 -8.40 -17.49 -21.39
C GLU A 656 -7.45 -16.89 -20.34
N ALA A 657 -6.62 -17.72 -19.69
CA ALA A 657 -5.62 -17.25 -18.73
C ALA A 657 -4.58 -16.34 -19.41
N VAL A 658 -4.10 -16.73 -20.60
CA VAL A 658 -3.20 -15.91 -21.41
C VAL A 658 -3.86 -14.58 -21.81
N ALA A 659 -5.10 -14.60 -22.27
CA ALA A 659 -5.80 -13.37 -22.67
C ALA A 659 -6.17 -12.46 -21.49
N ALA A 660 -6.18 -12.97 -20.26
CA ALA A 660 -6.35 -12.16 -19.05
C ALA A 660 -5.05 -11.41 -18.67
N GLN A 661 -3.89 -11.89 -19.12
CA GLN A 661 -2.56 -11.35 -18.80
C GLN A 661 -1.90 -10.62 -19.98
N PHE A 662 -2.37 -10.81 -21.21
CA PHE A 662 -1.69 -10.27 -22.40
C PHE A 662 -2.67 -9.61 -23.36
N ASP A 663 -2.44 -8.31 -23.60
CA ASP A 663 -3.17 -7.53 -24.59
C ASP A 663 -2.89 -8.01 -26.02
N THR A 664 -1.63 -8.39 -26.28
CA THR A 664 -1.15 -8.76 -27.62
C THR A 664 -0.37 -10.07 -27.59
N VAL A 665 -0.70 -10.98 -28.50
CA VAL A 665 0.09 -12.19 -28.77
C VAL A 665 0.73 -12.10 -30.14
N LEU A 666 2.06 -12.11 -30.18
CA LEU A 666 2.88 -12.27 -31.38
C LEU A 666 3.17 -13.75 -31.57
N ALA A 667 2.35 -14.42 -32.37
CA ALA A 667 2.46 -15.86 -32.62
C ALA A 667 3.48 -16.14 -33.73
N TYR A 668 4.57 -16.83 -33.39
CA TYR A 668 5.48 -17.42 -34.37
C TYR A 668 4.94 -18.78 -34.80
N ASP A 669 4.44 -18.89 -36.03
CA ASP A 669 3.77 -20.11 -36.52
C ASP A 669 4.12 -20.44 -37.97
N PRO A 670 5.40 -20.76 -38.28
CA PRO A 670 5.86 -20.97 -39.66
C PRO A 670 5.19 -22.15 -40.36
N ASP A 671 4.71 -23.14 -39.60
CA ASP A 671 4.14 -24.39 -40.12
C ASP A 671 2.65 -24.57 -39.80
N GLY A 672 1.99 -23.60 -39.14
CA GLY A 672 0.59 -23.72 -38.72
C GLY A 672 0.38 -24.76 -37.61
N ALA A 673 1.33 -24.87 -36.68
CA ALA A 673 1.37 -25.84 -35.60
C ALA A 673 0.70 -25.37 -34.30
N LEU A 674 0.49 -24.07 -34.11
CA LEU A 674 -0.22 -23.51 -32.95
C LEU A 674 -1.73 -23.77 -33.06
N ASN A 675 -2.31 -24.46 -32.07
CA ASN A 675 -3.73 -24.82 -32.06
C ASN A 675 -4.56 -23.82 -31.24
N THR A 676 -3.93 -22.98 -30.42
CA THR A 676 -4.62 -22.06 -29.50
C THR A 676 -5.00 -20.71 -30.13
N LEU A 677 -4.50 -20.38 -31.33
CA LEU A 677 -4.66 -19.05 -31.93
C LEU A 677 -6.12 -18.63 -32.14
N GLU A 678 -7.01 -19.55 -32.53
CA GLU A 678 -8.42 -19.22 -32.72
C GLU A 678 -9.14 -18.98 -31.38
N ALA A 679 -8.75 -19.72 -30.33
CA ALA A 679 -9.27 -19.51 -28.99
C ALA A 679 -8.83 -18.13 -28.44
N LEU A 680 -7.54 -17.80 -28.56
CA LEU A 680 -6.98 -16.49 -28.17
C LEU A 680 -7.65 -15.31 -28.89
N ARG A 681 -7.95 -15.45 -30.19
CA ARG A 681 -8.70 -14.41 -30.92
C ARG A 681 -10.14 -14.27 -30.44
N THR A 682 -10.74 -15.35 -29.93
CA THR A 682 -12.13 -15.35 -29.47
C THR A 682 -12.27 -14.76 -28.06
N THR A 683 -11.21 -14.79 -27.25
CA THR A 683 -11.15 -14.17 -25.91
C THR A 683 -10.94 -12.65 -25.96
N GLY A 684 -10.65 -12.08 -27.14
CA GLY A 684 -10.49 -10.64 -27.34
C GLY A 684 -9.03 -10.17 -27.40
N CYS A 685 -8.06 -11.08 -27.27
CA CYS A 685 -6.65 -10.78 -27.40
C CYS A 685 -6.27 -10.40 -28.85
N GLU A 686 -5.40 -9.40 -29.02
CA GLU A 686 -4.86 -9.03 -30.33
C GLU A 686 -3.80 -10.05 -30.76
N VAL A 687 -4.15 -10.95 -31.69
CA VAL A 687 -3.23 -12.00 -32.16
C VAL A 687 -2.69 -11.68 -33.55
N GLU A 688 -1.39 -11.43 -33.64
CA GLU A 688 -0.64 -11.30 -34.89
C GLU A 688 0.17 -12.57 -35.15
N THR A 689 0.27 -13.01 -36.41
CA THR A 689 0.96 -14.24 -36.76
C THR A 689 2.11 -13.96 -37.72
N TYR A 690 3.26 -14.56 -37.43
CA TYR A 690 4.52 -14.37 -38.13
C TYR A 690 5.10 -15.73 -38.54
N GLU A 691 5.71 -15.79 -39.72
CA GLU A 691 6.41 -16.97 -40.22
C GLU A 691 7.95 -16.83 -40.11
N ASP A 692 8.43 -15.63 -39.79
CA ASP A 692 9.85 -15.25 -39.78
C ASP A 692 10.23 -14.69 -38.40
N PRO A 693 11.26 -15.25 -37.72
CA PRO A 693 11.79 -14.70 -36.47
C PRO A 693 12.13 -13.20 -36.51
N GLU A 694 12.74 -12.73 -37.61
CA GLU A 694 13.13 -11.31 -37.74
C GLU A 694 11.89 -10.40 -37.75
N ALA A 695 10.78 -10.87 -38.29
CA ALA A 695 9.52 -10.11 -38.31
C ALA A 695 8.87 -10.03 -36.93
N VAL A 696 9.04 -11.06 -36.08
CA VAL A 696 8.60 -11.02 -34.68
C VAL A 696 9.41 -9.98 -33.91
N ASP A 697 10.74 -9.98 -34.05
CA ASP A 697 11.63 -9.00 -33.43
C ASP A 697 11.35 -7.57 -33.91
N GLU A 698 11.12 -7.34 -35.21
CA GLU A 698 10.69 -6.03 -35.71
C GLU A 698 9.34 -5.60 -35.12
N ALA A 699 8.37 -6.52 -34.97
CA ALA A 699 7.07 -6.24 -34.37
C ALA A 699 7.18 -5.84 -32.90
N VAL A 700 8.04 -6.54 -32.16
CA VAL A 700 8.44 -6.22 -30.78
C VAL A 700 9.01 -4.81 -30.69
N LYS A 701 10.06 -4.52 -31.49
CA LYS A 701 10.73 -3.21 -31.48
C LYS A 701 9.80 -2.06 -31.84
N ASN A 702 8.88 -2.27 -32.77
CA ASN A 702 7.91 -1.26 -33.16
C ASN A 702 6.91 -0.93 -32.04
N ARG A 703 6.51 -1.94 -31.25
CA ARG A 703 5.52 -1.79 -30.16
C ARG A 703 6.11 -1.22 -28.88
N LEU A 704 7.34 -1.60 -28.55
CA LEU A 704 8.05 -1.03 -27.40
C LEU A 704 8.54 0.41 -27.65
N GLY A 705 8.31 0.94 -28.87
CA GLY A 705 8.82 2.23 -29.30
C GLY A 705 10.26 2.08 -29.81
N SER A 706 10.51 2.54 -31.04
CA SER A 706 11.83 2.45 -31.66
C SER A 706 12.89 3.20 -30.83
N LEU A 707 13.70 2.47 -30.08
CA LEU A 707 15.01 2.95 -29.69
C LEU A 707 15.88 2.99 -30.95
N GLU A 708 16.35 4.18 -31.32
CA GLU A 708 17.64 4.25 -31.98
C GLU A 708 18.64 3.51 -31.08
N GLN A 709 19.05 2.31 -31.49
CA GLN A 709 20.29 1.68 -31.07
C GLN A 709 21.48 2.52 -31.54
N SER A 710 21.59 3.78 -31.09
CA SER A 710 22.71 4.68 -31.35
C SER A 710 23.55 4.83 -30.08
N GLY A 711 24.07 3.71 -29.56
CA GLY A 711 24.92 3.72 -28.37
C GLY A 711 26.03 2.66 -28.31
N LEU A 712 25.87 1.49 -28.92
CA LEU A 712 26.77 0.35 -28.67
C LEU A 712 27.67 -0.05 -29.86
N THR A 713 27.81 0.82 -30.87
CA THR A 713 28.84 0.62 -31.92
C THR A 713 29.57 1.92 -32.22
N GLU A 714 30.50 2.32 -31.35
CA GLU A 714 31.75 2.98 -31.76
C GLU A 714 32.68 3.20 -30.55
N PHE A 715 33.42 2.15 -30.15
CA PHE A 715 34.78 2.32 -29.62
C PHE A 715 35.67 1.21 -30.18
N GLN A 716 36.57 1.62 -31.09
CA GLN A 716 37.77 0.89 -31.46
C GLN A 716 38.83 0.96 -30.36
#